data_AF-A0A4Z1JG78-F1
#
_entry.id   AF-A0A4Z1JG78-F1
#
_cell.length_a   1.000
_cell.length_b   1.000
_cell.length_c   1.000
_cell.angle_alpha   90.00
_cell.angle_beta   90.00
_cell.angle_gamma   90.00
#
_symmetry.space_group_name_H-M   'P 1'
#
loop_
_entity.id
_entity.type
_entity.pdbx_description
1 polymer ?
#
loop_
_entity_poly.entity_id
_entity_poly.type
_entity_poly.pdbx_seq_one_letter_code
_entity_poly.pdbx_strand_id
1 'polypeptide(L)'
;MQTNTLLQLALCLLTINVNPALAFWRLPCQNPIVVERSDPVVSPGSVAGHVHTIMGGNGFGFTMNYASTQASTCTSCTVTKDLSNYWTPTLYYRSQNGSFISVGQNGGVTVYYLQRSDPLDPEYSKGLLAFPEGFRMLAGNPYLRSYNASSLEQQAVTYVCLGTDKAQTNGFPNYPCPYGLRTQIFFPSCWDGKNLDSPDHKSHMAYPSLSDSGHCPSTHPKRLVSIFYEIIWNTPDFADKWYGDSQPFVWSMGDPTGYGFHGDFVNGWDVPTLQKAVNECTDESGVIEKCPVFKLTTNEVANGCRIPPSVHEQISGVLPKLPGCNEVQSGPGNASPQSGCGATTTIGTPMWPYTDVTKSKSFAYMGCGFDTPGQPRTLQGDSLQDITGMTIEKCIDYCNSKGFSIAGLEYSTQCFCDNKMLAGRDPVPGLMGGCTMPCSGNDKQICGDAGLVSLYKKCPNSNNCTNIQYPVNTGPKKRKSEERRERRQKRDSEYVCPSKSVLASSSHTSVSPSGSGSGSGSPVSSSFSSFSSSSAFLSTHSPASSTSPKSTPAVSNLGNSMLSAPTNHSPASTQASSVSTADPVGPSVKPLASTHASSASTADPAGPSGKPPVGSNLKSCNKETKASSLSPASGIKVTTVIATTTSFTTVTATA
;
A
#
# COMPACT_ATOMS: atom_id res chain seq x y z
N MET A 1 44.46 71.16 -17.06
CA MET A 1 43.88 71.58 -15.76
C MET A 1 42.37 71.61 -15.93
N GLN A 2 41.54 71.00 -15.08
CA GLN A 2 41.80 70.12 -13.93
C GLN A 2 40.91 68.87 -14.03
N THR A 3 41.35 67.78 -13.41
CA THR A 3 40.49 66.61 -13.12
C THR A 3 39.41 66.97 -12.13
N ASN A 4 38.22 66.36 -12.23
CA ASN A 4 37.28 66.33 -11.12
C ASN A 4 36.82 64.89 -10.86
N THR A 5 36.97 64.43 -9.62
CA THR A 5 36.93 63.02 -9.23
C THR A 5 35.54 62.59 -8.77
N LEU A 6 34.97 61.58 -9.42
CA LEU A 6 33.80 60.83 -8.93
C LEU A 6 33.87 59.36 -9.38
N LEU A 7 34.86 58.62 -8.85
CA LEU A 7 35.01 57.19 -9.13
C LEU A 7 35.69 56.41 -7.99
N GLN A 8 34.92 56.02 -6.98
CA GLN A 8 35.10 54.80 -6.16
C GLN A 8 33.98 54.69 -5.10
N LEU A 9 33.84 53.51 -4.47
CA LEU A 9 32.91 53.22 -3.36
C LEU A 9 31.40 53.27 -3.67
N ALA A 10 31.00 52.87 -4.87
CA ALA A 10 29.76 52.12 -5.02
C ALA A 10 30.03 50.68 -4.54
N LEU A 11 29.57 50.33 -3.32
CA LEU A 11 29.86 49.04 -2.71
C LEU A 11 29.17 47.91 -3.50
N CYS A 12 29.95 46.93 -3.97
CA CYS A 12 29.43 45.82 -4.76
C CYS A 12 28.71 44.79 -3.86
N LEU A 13 27.48 45.11 -3.44
CA LEU A 13 26.51 44.10 -3.06
C LEU A 13 26.06 43.38 -4.32
N LEU A 14 26.88 42.43 -4.76
CA LEU A 14 26.38 41.32 -5.56
C LEU A 14 25.44 40.53 -4.64
N THR A 15 24.14 40.84 -4.70
CA THR A 15 23.13 39.98 -4.11
C THR A 15 23.18 38.66 -4.86
N ILE A 16 23.86 37.68 -4.25
CA ILE A 16 23.81 36.30 -4.69
C ILE A 16 22.35 35.88 -4.55
N ASN A 17 21.62 35.96 -5.66
CA ASN A 17 20.35 35.29 -5.83
C ASN A 17 20.67 33.80 -5.91
N VAL A 18 20.92 33.21 -4.74
CA VAL A 18 20.62 31.81 -4.51
C VAL A 18 19.12 31.67 -4.69
N ASN A 19 18.71 31.47 -5.95
CA ASN A 19 17.57 30.62 -6.23
C ASN A 19 17.75 29.39 -5.33
N PRO A 20 16.80 29.05 -4.44
CA PRO A 20 16.86 27.77 -3.77
C PRO A 20 16.78 26.71 -4.87
N ALA A 21 17.92 26.07 -5.15
CA ALA A 21 18.02 25.04 -6.16
C ALA A 21 16.90 24.03 -5.91
N LEU A 22 16.08 23.75 -6.91
CA LEU A 22 14.86 22.95 -6.74
C LEU A 22 15.21 21.46 -6.74
N ALA A 23 16.23 21.12 -5.95
CA ALA A 23 16.78 19.79 -5.81
C ALA A 23 15.74 18.82 -5.27
N PHE A 24 15.86 17.58 -5.72
CA PHE A 24 15.00 16.49 -5.34
C PHE A 24 15.74 15.19 -5.59
N TRP A 25 15.21 14.09 -5.08
CA TRP A 25 15.53 12.76 -5.60
C TRP A 25 14.26 11.99 -5.93
N ARG A 26 14.33 11.19 -6.98
CA ARG A 26 13.31 10.21 -7.35
C ARG A 26 13.66 8.89 -6.68
N LEU A 27 12.84 8.45 -5.75
CA LEU A 27 12.90 7.11 -5.15
C LEU A 27 11.92 6.19 -5.90
N PRO A 28 12.38 5.38 -6.86
CA PRO A 28 11.53 4.36 -7.47
C PRO A 28 11.28 3.21 -6.48
N CYS A 29 10.00 2.91 -6.27
CA CYS A 29 9.51 1.75 -5.54
C CYS A 29 8.84 0.81 -6.56
N GLN A 30 9.61 -0.20 -6.97
CA GLN A 30 9.49 -0.85 -8.27
C GLN A 30 8.24 -1.73 -8.43
N ASN A 31 7.77 -2.33 -7.33
CA ASN A 31 6.60 -3.20 -7.27
C ASN A 31 5.94 -3.14 -5.88
N PRO A 32 4.63 -3.38 -5.77
CA PRO A 32 3.95 -3.39 -4.49
C PRO A 32 4.38 -4.57 -3.63
N ILE A 33 4.62 -4.31 -2.34
CA ILE A 33 4.89 -5.36 -1.36
C ILE A 33 3.65 -6.23 -1.12
N VAL A 34 2.45 -5.63 -1.21
CA VAL A 34 1.14 -6.29 -1.18
C VAL A 34 0.10 -5.40 -1.86
N VAL A 35 -0.97 -6.01 -2.35
CA VAL A 35 -2.20 -5.33 -2.76
C VAL A 35 -3.34 -6.02 -2.04
N GLU A 36 -4.03 -5.32 -1.14
CA GLU A 36 -5.17 -5.84 -0.36
C GLU A 36 -5.91 -4.67 0.33
N ARG A 37 -6.98 -4.97 1.07
CA ARG A 37 -7.65 -3.98 1.94
C ARG A 37 -6.95 -3.87 3.30
N SER A 38 -5.77 -3.26 3.32
CA SER A 38 -4.97 -3.06 4.53
C SER A 38 -4.51 -1.61 4.65
N ASP A 39 -4.91 -0.97 5.74
CA ASP A 39 -4.66 0.44 6.05
C ASP A 39 -4.46 0.56 7.57
N PRO A 40 -3.21 0.56 8.06
CA PRO A 40 -2.91 0.65 9.49
C PRO A 40 -2.94 2.08 10.04
N VAL A 41 -3.32 3.07 9.22
CA VAL A 41 -3.51 4.47 9.64
C VAL A 41 -4.99 4.69 9.97
N VAL A 42 -5.87 4.52 9.00
CA VAL A 42 -7.33 4.75 9.15
C VAL A 42 -8.05 3.52 9.74
N SER A 43 -7.58 2.30 9.46
CA SER A 43 -8.25 1.04 9.84
C SER A 43 -7.39 0.12 10.74
N PRO A 44 -6.70 0.63 11.79
CA PRO A 44 -5.73 -0.16 12.56
C PRO A 44 -6.34 -1.43 13.18
N GLY A 45 -5.74 -2.58 12.81
CA GLY A 45 -6.15 -3.92 13.26
C GLY A 45 -7.41 -4.46 12.59
N SER A 46 -7.91 -3.80 11.53
CA SER A 46 -9.13 -4.15 10.80
C SER A 46 -8.87 -4.23 9.30
N VAL A 47 -9.78 -4.88 8.56
CA VAL A 47 -9.76 -4.85 7.08
C VAL A 47 -10.22 -3.45 6.62
N ALA A 48 -9.47 -2.82 5.73
CA ALA A 48 -9.72 -1.46 5.25
C ALA A 48 -11.01 -1.33 4.41
N GLY A 49 -11.48 -0.11 4.19
CA GLY A 49 -12.70 0.15 3.41
C GLY A 49 -12.58 -0.28 1.94
N HIS A 50 -11.44 -0.04 1.30
CA HIS A 50 -11.20 -0.28 -0.12
C HIS A 50 -9.79 -0.84 -0.37
N VAL A 51 -9.50 -1.30 -1.59
CA VAL A 51 -8.23 -1.94 -1.94
C VAL A 51 -7.15 -0.89 -2.14
N HIS A 52 -6.02 -1.07 -1.45
CA HIS A 52 -4.83 -0.26 -1.61
C HIS A 52 -3.72 -1.06 -2.31
N THR A 53 -2.84 -0.34 -3.00
CA THR A 53 -1.58 -0.84 -3.54
C THR A 53 -0.44 -0.31 -2.65
N ILE A 54 0.24 -1.20 -1.90
CA ILE A 54 1.19 -0.83 -0.83
C ILE A 54 2.63 -1.05 -1.30
N MET A 55 3.52 -0.09 -0.98
CA MET A 55 4.94 -0.06 -1.35
C MET A 55 5.83 0.16 -0.11
N GLY A 56 7.14 -0.08 -0.24
CA GLY A 56 8.14 0.23 0.79
C GLY A 56 8.56 -0.96 1.66
N GLY A 57 8.74 -0.76 2.97
CA GLY A 57 9.27 -1.76 3.91
C GLY A 57 8.35 -2.96 4.16
N ASN A 58 8.90 -4.18 4.22
CA ASN A 58 8.12 -5.40 4.50
C ASN A 58 7.71 -5.58 5.99
N GLY A 59 8.03 -4.62 6.86
CA GLY A 59 7.47 -4.51 8.21
C GLY A 59 6.02 -4.00 8.25
N PHE A 60 5.43 -3.68 7.09
CA PHE A 60 4.01 -3.33 6.95
C PHE A 60 3.07 -4.43 7.45
N GLY A 61 1.90 -4.01 7.96
CA GLY A 61 0.81 -4.90 8.36
C GLY A 61 -0.29 -4.09 9.06
N PHE A 62 -1.46 -4.69 9.23
CA PHE A 62 -2.70 -4.06 9.72
C PHE A 62 -2.58 -3.27 11.04
N THR A 63 -1.54 -3.51 11.84
CA THR A 63 -1.09 -2.58 12.88
C THR A 63 0.41 -2.36 12.74
N MET A 64 0.83 -1.11 12.59
CA MET A 64 2.25 -0.76 12.53
C MET A 64 2.56 0.55 13.27
N ASN A 65 3.83 0.68 13.65
CA ASN A 65 4.45 1.92 14.10
C ASN A 65 5.90 1.96 13.58
N TYR A 66 6.69 2.95 13.99
CA TYR A 66 8.08 3.06 13.54
C TYR A 66 8.97 1.86 13.96
N ALA A 67 8.69 1.20 15.10
CA ALA A 67 9.39 -0.04 15.42
C ALA A 67 9.01 -1.21 14.49
N SER A 68 7.84 -1.16 13.85
CA SER A 68 7.48 -2.07 12.76
C SER A 68 8.22 -1.74 11.46
N THR A 69 8.35 -0.46 11.08
CA THR A 69 9.13 -0.09 9.87
C THR A 69 10.59 -0.49 10.03
N GLN A 70 11.20 -0.20 11.18
CA GLN A 70 12.59 -0.59 11.48
C GLN A 70 12.79 -2.11 11.68
N ALA A 71 11.71 -2.90 11.72
CA ALA A 71 11.78 -4.37 11.69
C ALA A 71 11.74 -4.96 10.27
N SER A 72 11.65 -4.12 9.22
CA SER A 72 11.69 -4.57 7.83
C SER A 72 13.06 -5.16 7.48
N THR A 73 13.07 -6.33 6.83
CA THR A 73 14.27 -6.98 6.28
C THR A 73 14.52 -6.63 4.82
N CYS A 74 13.53 -6.04 4.12
CA CYS A 74 13.66 -5.48 2.79
C CYS A 74 12.72 -4.28 2.60
N THR A 75 12.92 -3.54 1.52
CA THR A 75 12.01 -2.50 1.02
C THR A 75 11.84 -2.69 -0.48
N SER A 76 10.67 -2.37 -1.05
CA SER A 76 10.47 -2.36 -2.51
C SER A 76 10.99 -1.08 -3.20
N CYS A 77 11.56 -0.16 -2.44
CA CYS A 77 12.22 1.06 -2.90
C CYS A 77 13.74 0.89 -2.99
N THR A 78 14.42 1.63 -3.88
CA THR A 78 15.85 1.39 -4.14
C THR A 78 16.81 1.82 -3.04
N VAL A 79 16.42 2.69 -2.10
CA VAL A 79 17.28 3.11 -0.96
C VAL A 79 17.09 2.18 0.23
N THR A 80 18.13 1.42 0.58
CA THR A 80 18.10 0.45 1.70
C THR A 80 17.94 1.05 3.10
N LYS A 81 17.97 2.38 3.21
CA LYS A 81 17.73 3.16 4.44
C LYS A 81 16.35 3.78 4.50
N ASP A 82 15.51 3.54 3.49
CA ASP A 82 14.09 3.84 3.53
C ASP A 82 13.27 2.57 3.76
N LEU A 83 12.74 2.45 4.98
CA LEU A 83 11.80 1.39 5.36
C LEU A 83 10.39 1.96 5.59
N SER A 84 10.11 3.16 5.06
CA SER A 84 8.77 3.77 5.05
C SER A 84 7.78 2.91 4.30
N ASN A 85 6.48 3.21 4.48
CA ASN A 85 5.44 2.66 3.63
C ASN A 85 4.64 3.79 2.96
N TYR A 86 4.32 3.54 1.69
CA TYR A 86 3.62 4.44 0.79
C TYR A 86 2.47 3.65 0.17
N TRP A 87 1.23 4.13 0.22
CA TRP A 87 0.13 3.46 -0.45
C TRP A 87 -0.90 4.42 -1.04
N THR A 88 -1.68 3.89 -1.99
CA THR A 88 -2.69 4.59 -2.79
C THR A 88 -3.82 3.60 -3.14
N PRO A 89 -5.04 4.06 -3.46
CA PRO A 89 -6.12 3.16 -3.88
C PRO A 89 -5.78 2.47 -5.22
N THR A 90 -6.17 1.21 -5.37
CA THR A 90 -5.97 0.47 -6.63
C THR A 90 -6.96 0.95 -7.72
N LEU A 91 -6.46 1.13 -8.95
CA LEU A 91 -7.29 1.49 -10.10
C LEU A 91 -7.95 0.25 -10.74
N TYR A 92 -9.21 0.40 -11.15
CA TYR A 92 -9.97 -0.63 -11.88
C TYR A 92 -10.54 -0.05 -13.18
N TYR A 93 -10.53 -0.84 -14.24
CA TYR A 93 -11.40 -0.67 -15.40
C TYR A 93 -12.77 -1.29 -15.08
N ARG A 94 -13.86 -0.55 -15.31
CA ARG A 94 -15.24 -1.04 -15.21
C ARG A 94 -15.78 -1.34 -16.61
N SER A 95 -16.16 -2.59 -16.86
CA SER A 95 -16.68 -3.08 -18.14
C SER A 95 -18.13 -2.63 -18.44
N GLN A 96 -18.56 -2.69 -19.71
CA GLN A 96 -19.95 -2.41 -20.10
C GLN A 96 -20.98 -3.31 -19.41
N ASN A 97 -20.61 -4.56 -19.07
CA ASN A 97 -21.52 -5.47 -18.36
C ASN A 97 -21.53 -5.25 -16.83
N GLY A 98 -20.77 -4.27 -16.34
CA GLY A 98 -20.68 -3.89 -14.94
C GLY A 98 -19.57 -4.59 -14.15
N SER A 99 -18.86 -5.57 -14.74
CA SER A 99 -17.68 -6.20 -14.11
C SER A 99 -16.50 -5.24 -14.00
N PHE A 100 -15.50 -5.60 -13.19
CA PHE A 100 -14.29 -4.81 -12.95
C PHE A 100 -13.03 -5.64 -13.23
N ILE A 101 -11.96 -4.99 -13.69
CA ILE A 101 -10.63 -5.59 -13.88
C ILE A 101 -9.60 -4.62 -13.29
N SER A 102 -8.70 -5.13 -12.44
CA SER A 102 -7.61 -4.35 -11.85
C SER A 102 -6.64 -3.86 -12.94
N VAL A 103 -6.34 -2.56 -12.98
CA VAL A 103 -5.36 -1.99 -13.92
C VAL A 103 -3.95 -2.13 -13.33
N GLY A 104 -3.00 -2.64 -14.11
CA GLY A 104 -1.60 -2.77 -13.68
C GLY A 104 -0.90 -1.41 -13.55
N GLN A 105 0.09 -1.32 -12.67
CA GLN A 105 1.02 -0.19 -12.61
C GLN A 105 2.25 -0.46 -13.48
N ASN A 106 2.84 0.61 -14.03
CA ASN A 106 4.11 0.59 -14.75
C ASN A 106 5.20 1.19 -13.84
N GLY A 107 6.15 0.36 -13.39
CA GLY A 107 7.23 0.79 -12.48
C GLY A 107 6.80 1.10 -11.05
N GLY A 108 5.59 0.70 -10.64
CA GLY A 108 5.08 0.89 -9.28
C GLY A 108 4.76 2.35 -8.95
N VAL A 109 5.45 2.90 -7.95
CA VAL A 109 5.40 4.34 -7.60
C VAL A 109 6.81 4.93 -7.61
N THR A 110 6.97 6.11 -8.20
CA THR A 110 8.15 6.95 -7.93
C THR A 110 7.77 7.96 -6.86
N VAL A 111 8.38 7.85 -5.69
CA VAL A 111 8.24 8.81 -4.60
C VAL A 111 9.30 9.89 -4.79
N TYR A 112 8.88 11.12 -5.02
CA TYR A 112 9.78 12.26 -5.08
C TYR A 112 9.88 12.88 -3.70
N TYR A 113 11.10 13.17 -3.29
CA TYR A 113 11.43 14.00 -2.13
C TYR A 113 11.98 15.32 -2.65
N LEU A 114 11.20 16.40 -2.54
CA LEU A 114 11.55 17.70 -3.10
C LEU A 114 11.99 18.68 -2.00
N GLN A 115 13.14 19.32 -2.21
CA GLN A 115 13.77 20.23 -1.26
C GLN A 115 13.18 21.65 -1.34
N ARG A 116 11.85 21.75 -1.41
CA ARG A 116 11.11 23.01 -1.53
C ARG A 116 11.00 23.73 -0.19
N SER A 117 11.38 25.00 -0.20
CA SER A 117 11.25 25.95 0.91
C SER A 117 10.91 27.34 0.36
N ASP A 118 10.34 28.21 1.19
CA ASP A 118 10.02 29.60 0.83
C ASP A 118 10.71 30.53 1.84
N PRO A 119 11.43 31.60 1.43
CA PRO A 119 12.01 32.58 2.35
C PRO A 119 11.02 33.28 3.30
N LEU A 120 9.71 33.19 3.03
CA LEU A 120 8.62 33.65 3.89
C LEU A 120 8.11 32.58 4.88
N ASP A 121 8.69 31.37 4.89
CA ASP A 121 8.37 30.33 5.87
C ASP A 121 8.69 30.80 7.30
N PRO A 122 7.78 30.64 8.29
CA PRO A 122 7.96 31.20 9.64
C PRO A 122 9.24 30.73 10.37
N GLU A 123 9.77 29.56 10.02
CA GLU A 123 11.04 29.03 10.53
C GLU A 123 12.09 28.78 9.42
N TYR A 124 12.04 29.50 8.29
CA TYR A 124 12.96 29.34 7.14
C TYR A 124 14.44 29.23 7.54
N SER A 125 14.88 30.04 8.50
CA SER A 125 16.26 30.08 9.00
C SER A 125 16.72 28.82 9.75
N LYS A 126 15.81 27.89 10.06
CA LYS A 126 16.13 26.55 10.60
C LYS A 126 16.36 25.50 9.52
N GLY A 127 16.14 25.84 8.26
CA GLY A 127 16.31 24.95 7.11
C GLY A 127 15.17 23.93 6.96
N LEU A 128 15.36 23.04 5.98
CA LEU A 128 14.41 22.01 5.63
C LEU A 128 14.57 20.77 6.51
N LEU A 129 13.46 20.21 7.00
CA LEU A 129 13.49 19.10 7.95
C LEU A 129 13.14 17.75 7.30
N ALA A 130 13.80 16.70 7.78
CA ALA A 130 13.38 15.31 7.60
C ALA A 130 12.10 14.99 8.40
N PHE A 131 11.38 13.95 7.99
CA PHE A 131 10.26 13.41 8.76
C PHE A 131 10.75 12.82 10.09
N PRO A 132 10.16 13.18 11.24
CA PRO A 132 10.52 12.61 12.54
C PRO A 132 10.05 11.16 12.70
N GLU A 133 10.63 10.44 13.68
CA GLU A 133 10.28 9.04 13.95
C GLU A 133 8.79 8.90 14.32
N GLY A 134 8.10 7.91 13.74
CA GLY A 134 6.67 7.66 14.01
C GLY A 134 5.68 8.58 13.28
N PHE A 135 6.17 9.54 12.50
CA PHE A 135 5.37 10.45 11.69
C PHE A 135 4.51 9.72 10.64
N ARG A 136 3.26 10.16 10.44
CA ARG A 136 2.36 9.67 9.37
C ARG A 136 1.39 10.75 8.91
N MET A 137 0.93 10.70 7.66
CA MET A 137 -0.06 11.65 7.14
C MET A 137 -0.83 11.11 5.92
N LEU A 138 -2.00 11.71 5.65
CA LEU A 138 -2.83 11.43 4.49
C LEU A 138 -2.98 12.65 3.57
N ALA A 139 -2.80 12.48 2.26
CA ALA A 139 -3.09 13.47 1.24
C ALA A 139 -4.34 13.08 0.43
N GLY A 140 -5.16 14.03 0.00
CA GLY A 140 -6.41 13.75 -0.74
C GLY A 140 -7.51 13.11 0.14
N ASN A 141 -8.69 12.83 -0.44
CA ASN A 141 -9.87 12.45 0.33
C ASN A 141 -10.78 11.45 -0.42
N PRO A 142 -10.92 10.18 0.05
CA PRO A 142 -11.63 9.11 -0.67
C PRO A 142 -13.13 9.34 -0.91
N TYR A 143 -13.74 10.27 -0.17
CA TYR A 143 -15.18 10.53 -0.25
C TYR A 143 -15.56 11.54 -1.34
N LEU A 144 -14.61 12.32 -1.87
CA LEU A 144 -14.90 13.36 -2.86
C LEU A 144 -15.41 12.78 -4.18
N ARG A 145 -16.39 13.47 -4.79
CA ARG A 145 -16.91 13.20 -6.14
C ARG A 145 -17.16 14.49 -6.95
N SER A 146 -16.56 15.60 -6.51
CA SER A 146 -16.64 16.91 -7.17
C SER A 146 -15.41 17.75 -6.84
N TYR A 147 -14.97 18.60 -7.77
CA TYR A 147 -13.83 19.48 -7.60
C TYR A 147 -14.21 20.85 -7.02
N ASN A 148 -13.41 21.33 -6.06
CA ASN A 148 -13.40 22.69 -5.55
C ASN A 148 -12.03 23.32 -5.85
N ALA A 149 -11.98 24.17 -6.87
CA ALA A 149 -10.75 24.84 -7.30
C ALA A 149 -10.11 25.77 -6.24
N SER A 150 -10.83 26.11 -5.16
CA SER A 150 -10.28 26.86 -4.02
C SER A 150 -9.69 25.97 -2.91
N SER A 151 -9.74 24.64 -3.04
CA SER A 151 -9.14 23.71 -2.08
C SER A 151 -7.73 23.29 -2.50
N LEU A 152 -6.73 23.70 -1.71
CA LEU A 152 -5.32 23.32 -1.93
C LEU A 152 -5.13 21.79 -1.93
N GLU A 153 -5.82 21.06 -1.05
CA GLU A 153 -5.79 19.58 -1.01
C GLU A 153 -6.27 18.95 -2.33
N GLN A 154 -7.21 19.59 -3.03
CA GLN A 154 -7.71 19.07 -4.31
C GLN A 154 -6.88 19.55 -5.50
N GLN A 155 -6.28 20.74 -5.42
CA GLN A 155 -5.27 21.18 -6.39
C GLN A 155 -4.03 20.26 -6.39
N ALA A 156 -3.67 19.71 -5.22
CA ALA A 156 -2.57 18.78 -5.02
C ALA A 156 -2.73 17.42 -5.72
N VAL A 157 -3.95 17.06 -6.16
CA VAL A 157 -4.27 15.81 -6.88
C VAL A 157 -4.42 16.10 -8.37
N THR A 158 -3.60 15.47 -9.21
CA THR A 158 -3.66 15.65 -10.68
C THR A 158 -3.51 14.35 -11.49
N TYR A 159 -3.87 14.46 -12.76
CA TYR A 159 -3.89 13.41 -13.76
C TYR A 159 -3.25 13.94 -15.06
N VAL A 160 -2.23 13.23 -15.56
CA VAL A 160 -1.57 13.51 -16.84
C VAL A 160 -1.73 12.30 -17.75
N CYS A 161 -2.19 12.55 -18.97
CA CYS A 161 -2.50 11.52 -19.96
C CYS A 161 -1.32 11.38 -20.93
N LEU A 162 -0.45 10.40 -20.68
CA LEU A 162 0.85 10.28 -21.35
C LEU A 162 0.69 9.94 -22.83
N GLY A 163 1.51 10.59 -23.67
CA GLY A 163 1.38 10.52 -25.12
C GLY A 163 0.38 11.52 -25.71
N THR A 164 0.02 12.58 -24.99
CA THR A 164 -0.84 13.67 -25.48
C THR A 164 -0.31 15.04 -25.05
N ASP A 165 -0.49 16.07 -25.88
CA ASP A 165 -0.13 17.47 -25.57
C ASP A 165 -1.19 18.19 -24.70
N LYS A 166 -2.09 17.43 -24.05
CA LYS A 166 -3.20 18.00 -23.27
C LYS A 166 -2.75 18.32 -21.84
N ALA A 167 -3.27 19.42 -21.32
CA ALA A 167 -3.00 19.87 -19.95
C ALA A 167 -3.43 18.83 -18.90
N GLN A 168 -2.75 18.85 -17.75
CA GLN A 168 -3.13 18.05 -16.59
C GLN A 168 -4.53 18.42 -16.06
N THR A 169 -5.20 17.47 -15.43
CA THR A 169 -6.58 17.60 -14.91
C THR A 169 -6.65 17.14 -13.46
N ASN A 170 -7.65 17.57 -12.68
CA ASN A 170 -7.80 17.17 -11.26
C ASN A 170 -8.72 15.94 -11.05
N GLY A 171 -9.29 15.39 -12.13
CA GLY A 171 -10.08 14.16 -12.14
C GLY A 171 -9.71 13.32 -13.37
N PHE A 172 -10.38 12.19 -13.60
CA PHE A 172 -10.04 11.31 -14.73
C PHE A 172 -10.20 12.02 -16.09
N PRO A 173 -9.21 11.93 -17.01
CA PRO A 173 -9.33 12.49 -18.36
C PRO A 173 -10.38 11.70 -19.17
N ASN A 174 -11.24 12.43 -19.89
CA ASN A 174 -12.29 11.85 -20.73
C ASN A 174 -11.79 11.44 -22.14
N TYR A 175 -10.58 10.91 -22.23
CA TYR A 175 -9.96 10.46 -23.48
C TYR A 175 -8.85 9.43 -23.22
N PRO A 176 -8.58 8.48 -24.15
CA PRO A 176 -7.51 7.48 -23.99
C PRO A 176 -6.12 8.11 -23.80
N CYS A 177 -5.29 7.45 -22.99
CA CYS A 177 -3.89 7.83 -22.74
C CYS A 177 -2.95 6.81 -23.39
N PRO A 178 -2.36 7.11 -24.57
CA PRO A 178 -1.59 6.16 -25.38
C PRO A 178 -0.41 5.51 -24.65
N TYR A 179 0.25 6.23 -23.73
CA TYR A 179 1.40 5.74 -22.97
C TYR A 179 1.12 5.61 -21.46
N GLY A 180 -0.16 5.49 -21.07
CA GLY A 180 -0.58 5.32 -19.69
C GLY A 180 -1.18 6.57 -19.04
N LEU A 181 -2.04 6.35 -18.05
CA LEU A 181 -2.53 7.40 -17.17
C LEU A 181 -1.53 7.60 -16.03
N ARG A 182 -1.01 8.81 -15.87
CA ARG A 182 -0.14 9.19 -14.76
C ARG A 182 -0.96 9.90 -13.69
N THR A 183 -1.06 9.30 -12.51
CA THR A 183 -1.78 9.84 -11.35
C THR A 183 -0.77 10.42 -10.36
N GLN A 184 -1.08 11.59 -9.85
CA GLN A 184 -0.15 12.47 -9.16
C GLN A 184 -0.78 13.00 -7.88
N ILE A 185 -0.03 12.98 -6.77
CA ILE A 185 -0.47 13.60 -5.52
C ILE A 185 0.68 14.22 -4.72
N PHE A 186 0.53 15.49 -4.35
CA PHE A 186 1.39 16.16 -3.38
C PHE A 186 0.83 16.02 -1.95
N PHE A 187 1.73 15.77 -1.00
CA PHE A 187 1.42 15.80 0.42
C PHE A 187 1.61 17.20 1.01
N PRO A 188 0.85 17.57 2.06
CA PRO A 188 1.09 18.81 2.79
C PRO A 188 2.49 18.78 3.43
N SER A 189 3.27 19.86 3.29
CA SER A 189 4.67 19.92 3.75
C SER A 189 4.93 20.91 4.89
N CYS A 190 3.90 21.60 5.38
CA CYS A 190 3.98 22.48 6.54
C CYS A 190 3.48 21.74 7.79
N TRP A 191 4.31 21.65 8.83
CA TRP A 191 4.04 20.89 10.06
C TRP A 191 3.80 21.81 11.27
N ASP A 192 2.85 21.47 12.14
CA ASP A 192 2.58 22.17 13.41
C ASP A 192 3.76 22.14 14.40
N GLY A 193 4.73 21.27 14.13
CA GLY A 193 5.98 21.16 14.86
C GLY A 193 5.90 20.41 16.18
N LYS A 194 4.79 19.72 16.45
CA LYS A 194 4.46 19.07 17.72
C LYS A 194 3.91 17.65 17.53
N ASN A 195 2.91 17.49 16.66
CA ASN A 195 2.13 16.27 16.54
C ASN A 195 2.65 15.39 15.39
N LEU A 196 3.07 14.16 15.70
CA LEU A 196 3.55 13.17 14.72
C LEU A 196 2.41 12.56 13.88
N ASP A 197 1.18 12.75 14.36
CA ASP A 197 -0.07 12.28 13.79
C ASP A 197 -1.22 13.09 14.41
N SER A 198 -2.39 13.13 13.79
CA SER A 198 -3.61 13.76 14.33
C SER A 198 -4.81 12.81 14.23
N PRO A 199 -5.91 13.03 14.97
CA PRO A 199 -7.07 12.11 14.96
C PRO A 199 -7.78 11.95 13.60
N ASP A 200 -7.47 12.82 12.64
CA ASP A 200 -7.92 12.81 11.24
C ASP A 200 -6.76 12.50 10.26
N HIS A 201 -5.56 12.24 10.78
CA HIS A 201 -4.29 12.03 10.07
C HIS A 201 -3.90 13.15 9.08
N LYS A 202 -4.46 14.36 9.29
CA LYS A 202 -4.35 15.52 8.40
C LYS A 202 -4.06 16.83 9.14
N SER A 203 -4.85 17.19 10.14
CA SER A 203 -4.82 18.51 10.82
C SER A 203 -3.54 18.89 11.59
N HIS A 204 -2.55 18.00 11.70
CA HIS A 204 -1.19 18.35 12.16
C HIS A 204 -0.29 18.88 11.02
N MET A 205 -0.78 18.82 9.78
CA MET A 205 -0.13 19.29 8.56
C MET A 205 -1.02 20.31 7.81
N ALA A 206 -0.37 21.21 7.07
CA ALA A 206 -1.01 22.11 6.14
C ALA A 206 -0.32 22.08 4.77
N TYR A 207 -1.12 22.28 3.73
CA TYR A 207 -0.61 22.64 2.43
C TYR A 207 -0.07 24.09 2.47
N PRO A 208 1.11 24.38 1.89
CA PRO A 208 1.57 25.75 1.70
C PRO A 208 0.65 26.55 0.75
N SER A 209 0.84 27.86 0.73
CA SER A 209 -0.05 28.83 0.05
C SER A 209 -0.30 28.60 -1.45
N LEU A 210 0.56 27.85 -2.17
CA LEU A 210 0.37 27.47 -3.58
C LEU A 210 0.20 25.96 -3.76
N SER A 211 -0.35 25.26 -2.76
CA SER A 211 -0.55 23.81 -2.71
C SER A 211 0.76 23.01 -2.66
N ASP A 212 1.55 22.99 -3.74
CA ASP A 212 2.79 22.22 -3.81
C ASP A 212 4.04 23.04 -3.45
N SER A 213 3.87 24.36 -3.29
CA SER A 213 4.91 25.38 -3.18
C SER A 213 4.37 26.64 -2.49
N GLY A 214 5.18 27.70 -2.38
CA GLY A 214 4.86 28.91 -1.61
C GLY A 214 4.99 28.69 -0.08
N HIS A 215 4.77 29.74 0.70
CA HIS A 215 5.02 29.76 2.15
C HIS A 215 4.03 28.96 3.01
N CYS A 216 4.50 28.53 4.17
CA CYS A 216 3.71 27.89 5.23
C CYS A 216 2.91 28.90 6.08
N PRO A 217 1.71 28.51 6.57
CA PRO A 217 0.96 29.32 7.52
C PRO A 217 1.61 29.30 8.92
N SER A 218 1.42 30.35 9.71
CA SER A 218 1.97 30.47 11.07
C SER A 218 1.50 29.40 12.06
N THR A 219 0.39 28.71 11.76
CA THR A 219 -0.09 27.53 12.51
C THR A 219 0.75 26.28 12.28
N HIS A 220 1.44 26.20 11.14
CA HIS A 220 2.26 25.06 10.69
C HIS A 220 3.65 25.54 10.30
N PRO A 221 4.44 26.09 11.25
CA PRO A 221 5.59 26.93 10.95
C PRO A 221 6.84 26.18 10.47
N LYS A 222 6.85 24.85 10.54
CA LYS A 222 8.02 24.02 10.17
C LYS A 222 7.86 23.40 8.79
N ARG A 223 8.82 23.62 7.90
CA ARG A 223 8.87 22.97 6.59
C ARG A 223 9.49 21.57 6.69
N LEU A 224 8.75 20.55 6.28
CA LEU A 224 9.27 19.20 6.00
C LEU A 224 9.63 19.07 4.52
N VAL A 225 10.57 18.17 4.19
CA VAL A 225 10.83 17.77 2.79
C VAL A 225 9.55 17.29 2.13
N SER A 226 9.22 17.82 0.96
CA SER A 226 7.90 17.61 0.35
C SER A 226 7.84 16.25 -0.34
N ILE A 227 6.83 15.44 -0.01
CA ILE A 227 6.55 14.16 -0.69
C ILE A 227 5.57 14.39 -1.84
N PHE A 228 5.88 13.77 -2.98
CA PHE A 228 5.02 13.68 -4.15
C PHE A 228 5.06 12.26 -4.70
N TYR A 229 3.89 11.67 -4.99
CA TYR A 229 3.82 10.38 -5.67
C TYR A 229 3.55 10.58 -7.16
N GLU A 230 4.34 9.89 -7.99
CA GLU A 230 4.07 9.69 -9.40
C GLU A 230 3.83 8.20 -9.66
N ILE A 231 2.63 7.85 -10.15
CA ILE A 231 2.24 6.47 -10.48
C ILE A 231 1.73 6.44 -11.91
N ILE A 232 2.19 5.48 -12.72
CA ILE A 232 1.71 5.27 -14.09
C ILE A 232 0.90 3.98 -14.14
N TRP A 233 -0.27 4.03 -14.77
CA TRP A 233 -1.18 2.90 -14.93
C TRP A 233 -1.28 2.45 -16.40
N ASN A 234 -1.34 1.14 -16.62
CA ASN A 234 -1.44 0.50 -17.93
C ASN A 234 -2.85 0.62 -18.54
N THR A 235 -3.32 1.86 -18.73
CA THR A 235 -4.54 2.15 -19.47
C THR A 235 -4.53 1.74 -20.97
N PRO A 236 -3.37 1.59 -21.67
CA PRO A 236 -3.35 1.10 -23.05
C PRO A 236 -3.94 -0.32 -23.21
N ASP A 237 -3.85 -1.17 -22.18
CA ASP A 237 -4.44 -2.52 -22.15
C ASP A 237 -5.99 -2.51 -22.27
N PHE A 238 -6.58 -1.31 -22.18
CA PHE A 238 -8.01 -1.03 -22.24
C PHE A 238 -8.37 -0.01 -23.34
N ALA A 239 -7.44 0.34 -24.25
CA ALA A 239 -7.66 1.35 -25.28
C ALA A 239 -8.80 0.98 -26.26
N ASP A 240 -8.97 -0.31 -26.55
CA ASP A 240 -10.05 -0.90 -27.35
C ASP A 240 -11.42 -0.96 -26.62
N LYS A 241 -11.46 -0.58 -25.33
CA LYS A 241 -12.58 -0.86 -24.41
C LYS A 241 -13.27 0.40 -23.87
N TRP A 242 -13.14 1.53 -24.56
CA TRP A 242 -13.77 2.82 -24.20
C TRP A 242 -15.25 2.91 -24.61
N TYR A 243 -16.02 3.79 -23.97
CA TYR A 243 -17.48 3.91 -24.17
C TYR A 243 -17.82 5.19 -24.94
N GLY A 244 -17.39 5.22 -26.20
CA GLY A 244 -17.26 6.48 -26.93
C GLY A 244 -16.33 7.40 -26.16
N ASP A 245 -16.79 8.63 -25.90
CA ASP A 245 -16.03 9.67 -25.21
C ASP A 245 -16.07 9.56 -23.66
N SER A 246 -16.62 8.47 -23.10
CA SER A 246 -16.71 8.26 -21.65
C SER A 246 -15.56 7.41 -21.12
N GLN A 247 -14.89 7.90 -20.08
CA GLN A 247 -13.77 7.22 -19.43
C GLN A 247 -14.25 6.00 -18.61
N PRO A 248 -13.60 4.82 -18.72
CA PRO A 248 -14.11 3.57 -18.15
C PRO A 248 -13.50 3.21 -16.78
N PHE A 249 -12.65 4.04 -16.18
CA PHE A 249 -11.91 3.73 -14.96
C PHE A 249 -12.64 4.16 -13.68
N VAL A 250 -12.32 3.48 -12.59
CA VAL A 250 -12.87 3.70 -11.26
C VAL A 250 -11.81 3.36 -10.21
N TRP A 251 -11.69 4.16 -9.16
CA TRP A 251 -10.86 3.79 -8.00
C TRP A 251 -11.55 2.73 -7.13
N SER A 252 -10.75 1.97 -6.37
CA SER A 252 -11.20 0.88 -5.50
C SER A 252 -12.27 1.28 -4.47
N MET A 253 -12.42 2.56 -4.10
CA MET A 253 -13.49 3.06 -3.23
C MET A 253 -14.78 3.48 -3.99
N GLY A 254 -14.93 3.04 -5.24
CA GLY A 254 -16.12 3.31 -6.06
C GLY A 254 -16.19 4.76 -6.54
N ASP A 255 -15.06 5.36 -6.89
CA ASP A 255 -14.98 6.71 -7.48
C ASP A 255 -14.76 6.65 -9.01
N PRO A 256 -15.75 7.03 -9.84
CA PRO A 256 -15.61 7.14 -11.30
C PRO A 256 -15.21 8.55 -11.76
N THR A 257 -14.93 9.49 -10.85
CA THR A 257 -14.64 10.90 -11.14
C THR A 257 -13.15 11.24 -11.07
N GLY A 258 -12.39 10.54 -10.20
CA GLY A 258 -10.97 10.76 -9.94
C GLY A 258 -10.71 11.69 -8.74
N TYR A 259 -11.72 12.36 -8.20
CA TYR A 259 -11.55 13.27 -7.06
C TYR A 259 -11.32 12.53 -5.72
N GLY A 260 -11.63 11.23 -5.66
CA GLY A 260 -11.40 10.35 -4.50
C GLY A 260 -9.97 9.80 -4.40
N PHE A 261 -9.05 10.17 -5.29
CA PHE A 261 -7.65 9.77 -5.17
C PHE A 261 -7.01 10.39 -3.93
N HIS A 262 -6.21 9.58 -3.26
CA HIS A 262 -5.54 9.89 -2.00
C HIS A 262 -4.24 9.09 -1.91
N GLY A 263 -3.38 9.48 -0.99
CA GLY A 263 -2.14 8.79 -0.70
C GLY A 263 -1.83 8.82 0.78
N ASP A 264 -1.17 7.77 1.23
CA ASP A 264 -0.97 7.47 2.64
C ASP A 264 0.53 7.23 2.89
N PHE A 265 1.08 7.93 3.89
CA PHE A 265 2.49 7.84 4.24
C PHE A 265 2.69 7.49 5.71
N VAL A 266 3.53 6.49 5.99
CA VAL A 266 4.13 6.25 7.31
C VAL A 266 5.65 6.31 7.17
N ASN A 267 6.28 7.23 7.91
CA ASN A 267 7.73 7.38 7.90
C ASN A 267 8.41 6.16 8.53
N GLY A 268 9.35 5.59 7.79
CA GLY A 268 10.25 4.53 8.21
C GLY A 268 11.69 4.74 7.73
N TRP A 269 12.05 5.95 7.28
CA TRP A 269 13.44 6.32 7.04
C TRP A 269 14.28 6.20 8.30
N ASP A 270 15.55 5.84 8.12
CA ASP A 270 16.61 6.23 9.05
C ASP A 270 16.71 7.76 9.07
N VAL A 271 16.11 8.38 10.10
CA VAL A 271 15.92 9.85 10.15
C VAL A 271 17.24 10.64 10.06
N PRO A 272 18.37 10.21 10.68
CA PRO A 272 19.67 10.84 10.44
C PRO A 272 20.12 10.77 8.97
N THR A 273 19.92 9.63 8.30
CA THR A 273 20.21 9.48 6.86
C THR A 273 19.31 10.38 6.01
N LEU A 274 18.01 10.47 6.33
CA LEU A 274 17.08 11.36 5.61
C LEU A 274 17.44 12.84 5.81
N GLN A 275 17.75 13.29 7.04
CA GLN A 275 18.15 14.68 7.25
C GLN A 275 19.48 14.99 6.55
N LYS A 276 20.42 14.04 6.52
CA LYS A 276 21.64 14.17 5.73
C LYS A 276 21.33 14.31 4.23
N ALA A 277 20.41 13.50 3.70
CA ALA A 277 19.97 13.57 2.31
C ALA A 277 19.29 14.92 1.98
N VAL A 278 18.41 15.40 2.86
CA VAL A 278 17.76 16.73 2.76
C VAL A 278 18.79 17.88 2.70
N ASN A 279 19.96 17.71 3.30
CA ASN A 279 21.04 18.70 3.32
C ASN A 279 22.04 18.56 2.15
N GLU A 280 22.30 17.33 1.68
CA GLU A 280 23.43 17.03 0.76
C GLU A 280 23.03 16.52 -0.64
N CYS A 281 21.80 16.06 -0.87
CA CYS A 281 21.36 15.53 -2.18
C CYS A 281 20.97 16.63 -3.19
N THR A 282 21.72 17.73 -3.28
CA THR A 282 21.31 18.97 -3.95
C THR A 282 21.39 18.97 -5.50
N ASP A 283 21.17 17.83 -6.16
CA ASP A 283 21.23 17.71 -7.64
C ASP A 283 19.85 17.86 -8.30
N GLU A 284 19.72 18.81 -9.23
CA GLU A 284 18.44 19.16 -9.86
C GLU A 284 17.95 18.16 -10.94
N SER A 285 18.70 17.10 -11.26
CA SER A 285 18.23 16.05 -12.18
C SER A 285 17.46 14.92 -11.47
N GLY A 286 17.48 14.90 -10.13
CA GLY A 286 16.82 13.88 -9.31
C GLY A 286 17.20 12.43 -9.64
N VAL A 287 18.42 12.22 -10.13
CA VAL A 287 19.02 10.89 -10.38
C VAL A 287 19.58 10.38 -9.06
N ILE A 288 19.02 9.28 -8.53
CA ILE A 288 19.25 8.87 -7.14
C ILE A 288 20.68 8.39 -6.87
N GLU A 289 21.33 7.83 -7.89
CA GLU A 289 22.72 7.36 -7.90
C GLU A 289 23.72 8.50 -7.68
N LYS A 290 23.33 9.76 -7.91
CA LYS A 290 24.20 10.92 -7.71
C LYS A 290 24.35 11.32 -6.24
N CYS A 291 23.42 10.97 -5.36
CA CYS A 291 23.52 11.39 -3.96
C CYS A 291 24.39 10.42 -3.14
N PRO A 292 25.57 10.84 -2.63
CA PRO A 292 26.49 9.96 -1.91
C PRO A 292 26.00 9.52 -0.53
N VAL A 293 24.85 10.03 -0.08
CA VAL A 293 24.18 9.62 1.18
C VAL A 293 23.50 8.26 1.03
N PHE A 294 23.07 7.87 -0.17
CA PHE A 294 22.22 6.69 -0.35
C PHE A 294 23.01 5.39 -0.57
N LYS A 295 22.75 4.41 0.29
CA LYS A 295 23.07 3.01 -0.01
C LYS A 295 21.91 2.39 -0.81
N LEU A 296 22.14 2.17 -2.10
CA LEU A 296 21.17 1.58 -3.01
C LEU A 296 21.15 0.03 -2.97
N THR A 297 20.03 -0.55 -3.38
CA THR A 297 19.87 -1.97 -3.74
C THR A 297 19.50 -2.08 -5.22
N THR A 298 19.62 -3.28 -5.80
CA THR A 298 19.24 -3.51 -7.20
C THR A 298 17.73 -3.61 -7.36
N ASN A 299 17.24 -3.35 -8.58
CA ASN A 299 15.81 -3.38 -8.88
C ASN A 299 15.20 -4.77 -8.70
N GLU A 300 15.98 -5.83 -8.90
CA GLU A 300 15.57 -7.23 -8.73
C GLU A 300 15.31 -7.57 -7.25
N VAL A 301 16.17 -7.06 -6.36
CA VAL A 301 16.00 -7.21 -4.91
C VAL A 301 14.80 -6.40 -4.42
N ALA A 302 14.63 -5.17 -4.92
CA ALA A 302 13.46 -4.33 -4.63
C ALA A 302 12.15 -5.00 -5.11
N ASN A 303 12.11 -5.50 -6.35
CA ASN A 303 10.97 -6.22 -6.94
C ASN A 303 10.61 -7.52 -6.19
N GLY A 304 11.60 -8.17 -5.58
CA GLY A 304 11.38 -9.35 -4.75
C GLY A 304 10.91 -9.05 -3.32
N CYS A 305 10.93 -7.79 -2.88
CA CYS A 305 10.44 -7.44 -1.56
C CYS A 305 8.91 -7.43 -1.56
N ARG A 306 8.30 -8.42 -0.89
CA ARG A 306 6.86 -8.61 -0.79
C ARG A 306 6.47 -9.26 0.53
N ILE A 307 5.20 -9.14 0.91
CA ILE A 307 4.57 -9.87 2.01
C ILE A 307 3.33 -10.63 1.50
N PRO A 308 3.00 -11.78 2.11
CA PRO A 308 1.77 -12.51 1.79
C PRO A 308 0.51 -11.72 2.21
N PRO A 309 -0.51 -11.57 1.34
CA PRO A 309 -1.77 -10.95 1.74
C PRO A 309 -2.50 -11.80 2.78
N SER A 310 -3.31 -11.16 3.61
CA SER A 310 -4.13 -11.81 4.65
C SER A 310 -5.63 -11.48 4.53
N VAL A 311 -6.05 -10.54 3.68
CA VAL A 311 -7.46 -10.37 3.32
C VAL A 311 -7.87 -11.44 2.31
N HIS A 312 -8.65 -12.44 2.74
CA HIS A 312 -9.11 -13.54 1.87
C HIS A 312 -10.29 -13.12 1.00
N GLU A 313 -10.03 -12.35 -0.06
CA GLU A 313 -11.00 -11.99 -1.09
C GLU A 313 -10.35 -11.85 -2.48
N GLN A 314 -11.15 -11.93 -3.55
CA GLN A 314 -10.65 -11.75 -4.91
C GLN A 314 -10.56 -10.25 -5.24
N ILE A 315 -9.35 -9.76 -5.51
CA ILE A 315 -9.06 -8.35 -5.85
C ILE A 315 -8.67 -8.13 -7.32
N SER A 316 -8.44 -9.19 -8.09
CA SER A 316 -7.90 -9.15 -9.46
C SER A 316 -8.57 -10.19 -10.37
N GLY A 317 -8.28 -10.12 -11.68
CA GLY A 317 -9.04 -10.82 -12.70
C GLY A 317 -10.38 -10.12 -13.00
N VAL A 318 -11.39 -10.86 -13.47
CA VAL A 318 -12.73 -10.31 -13.73
C VAL A 318 -13.58 -10.42 -12.47
N LEU A 319 -13.91 -9.28 -11.86
CA LEU A 319 -14.72 -9.19 -10.64
C LEU A 319 -16.17 -8.79 -10.97
N PRO A 320 -17.20 -9.40 -10.35
CA PRO A 320 -18.60 -8.98 -10.54
C PRO A 320 -18.96 -7.70 -9.75
N LYS A 321 -18.13 -7.30 -8.77
CA LYS A 321 -18.23 -6.08 -7.97
C LYS A 321 -16.85 -5.68 -7.45
N LEU A 322 -16.64 -4.40 -7.13
CA LEU A 322 -15.41 -4.00 -6.41
C LEU A 322 -15.37 -4.65 -5.01
N PRO A 323 -14.18 -4.98 -4.48
CA PRO A 323 -14.02 -5.49 -3.12
C PRO A 323 -14.47 -4.47 -2.06
N GLY A 324 -14.71 -4.92 -0.82
CA GLY A 324 -15.03 -4.02 0.30
C GLY A 324 -16.38 -3.30 0.27
N CYS A 325 -17.35 -3.76 -0.52
CA CYS A 325 -18.66 -3.10 -0.70
C CYS A 325 -18.64 -1.75 -1.43
N ASN A 326 -17.58 -1.46 -2.20
CA ASN A 326 -17.43 -0.18 -2.89
C ASN A 326 -18.27 -0.09 -4.17
N GLU A 327 -19.56 0.15 -4.03
CA GLU A 327 -20.43 0.47 -5.18
C GLU A 327 -20.03 1.80 -5.84
N VAL A 328 -20.20 1.89 -7.16
CA VAL A 328 -19.77 3.05 -7.95
C VAL A 328 -20.70 4.23 -7.70
N GLN A 329 -20.19 5.25 -7.01
CA GLN A 329 -20.94 6.45 -6.63
C GLN A 329 -20.43 7.65 -7.45
N SER A 330 -21.21 8.14 -8.40
CA SER A 330 -20.79 9.21 -9.33
C SER A 330 -20.88 10.64 -8.78
N GLY A 331 -21.35 10.83 -7.54
CA GLY A 331 -21.52 12.15 -6.94
C GLY A 331 -22.70 12.97 -7.51
N PRO A 332 -22.63 14.31 -7.53
CA PRO A 332 -21.46 15.14 -7.16
C PRO A 332 -21.23 15.24 -5.64
N GLY A 333 -22.22 14.88 -4.81
CA GLY A 333 -22.05 14.84 -3.36
C GLY A 333 -21.05 13.75 -2.90
N ASN A 334 -20.52 13.91 -1.68
CA ASN A 334 -19.58 12.95 -1.12
C ASN A 334 -20.17 11.53 -1.06
N ALA A 335 -19.32 10.54 -1.39
CA ALA A 335 -19.69 9.13 -1.32
C ALA A 335 -19.96 8.69 0.12
N SER A 336 -20.98 7.85 0.28
CA SER A 336 -21.35 7.24 1.56
C SER A 336 -20.75 5.84 1.69
N PRO A 337 -20.09 5.50 2.82
CA PRO A 337 -19.64 4.13 3.09
C PRO A 337 -20.80 3.14 3.04
N GLN A 338 -20.58 2.00 2.37
CA GLN A 338 -21.56 0.91 2.28
C GLN A 338 -21.11 -0.27 3.14
N SER A 339 -22.06 -1.10 3.57
CA SER A 339 -21.80 -2.29 4.39
C SER A 339 -22.84 -3.39 4.12
N GLY A 340 -22.71 -4.56 4.75
CA GLY A 340 -23.68 -5.64 4.63
C GLY A 340 -23.63 -6.44 3.32
N CYS A 341 -22.88 -6.02 2.29
CA CYS A 341 -22.80 -6.68 0.98
C CYS A 341 -22.09 -8.06 0.95
N GLY A 342 -21.73 -8.62 2.10
CA GLY A 342 -20.99 -9.88 2.21
C GLY A 342 -19.50 -9.79 1.84
N ALA A 343 -18.87 -8.61 1.84
CA ALA A 343 -17.41 -8.50 1.77
C ALA A 343 -16.76 -9.01 3.06
N THR A 344 -15.50 -9.49 3.00
CA THR A 344 -14.81 -9.97 4.20
C THR A 344 -14.51 -8.84 5.18
N THR A 345 -14.62 -9.12 6.46
CA THR A 345 -14.35 -8.20 7.58
C THR A 345 -13.27 -8.75 8.52
N THR A 346 -12.62 -9.85 8.14
CA THR A 346 -11.65 -10.57 8.97
C THR A 346 -10.30 -10.69 8.28
N ILE A 347 -9.25 -10.32 9.00
CA ILE A 347 -7.87 -10.65 8.64
C ILE A 347 -7.69 -12.17 8.82
N GLY A 348 -7.37 -12.87 7.74
CA GLY A 348 -7.15 -14.32 7.70
C GLY A 348 -5.71 -14.71 8.07
N THR A 349 -5.38 -15.97 7.82
CA THR A 349 -3.98 -16.43 7.85
C THR A 349 -3.24 -15.98 6.58
N PRO A 350 -1.96 -15.58 6.66
CA PRO A 350 -1.18 -15.20 5.49
C PRO A 350 -1.24 -16.22 4.33
N MET A 351 -1.52 -15.74 3.13
CA MET A 351 -1.54 -16.53 1.89
C MET A 351 -0.13 -16.61 1.31
N TRP A 352 0.59 -17.68 1.66
CA TRP A 352 1.96 -17.91 1.17
C TRP A 352 2.02 -18.13 -0.36
N PRO A 353 3.10 -17.72 -1.04
CA PRO A 353 3.29 -17.89 -2.50
C PRO A 353 3.70 -19.33 -2.88
N TYR A 354 3.31 -20.32 -2.07
CA TYR A 354 3.69 -21.71 -2.24
C TYR A 354 2.61 -22.63 -1.67
N THR A 355 2.43 -23.81 -2.29
CA THR A 355 1.68 -24.91 -1.67
C THR A 355 2.60 -25.74 -0.79
N ASP A 356 2.15 -26.08 0.42
CA ASP A 356 2.89 -26.96 1.33
C ASP A 356 2.74 -28.43 0.89
N VAL A 357 3.79 -28.94 0.24
CA VAL A 357 3.89 -30.32 -0.23
C VAL A 357 4.87 -31.16 0.61
N THR A 358 5.30 -30.66 1.78
CA THR A 358 6.29 -31.32 2.65
C THR A 358 5.84 -32.72 3.07
N LYS A 359 4.55 -32.90 3.37
CA LYS A 359 3.97 -34.18 3.78
C LYS A 359 3.53 -35.06 2.62
N SER A 360 3.02 -34.46 1.53
CA SER A 360 2.46 -35.19 0.39
C SER A 360 3.50 -35.64 -0.63
N LYS A 361 4.61 -34.90 -0.76
CA LYS A 361 5.70 -35.17 -1.72
C LYS A 361 7.08 -35.35 -1.09
N SER A 362 7.29 -34.97 0.17
CA SER A 362 8.63 -34.85 0.78
C SER A 362 9.54 -33.86 0.05
N PHE A 363 8.96 -32.77 -0.48
CA PHE A 363 9.67 -31.62 -1.03
C PHE A 363 9.29 -30.37 -0.23
N ALA A 364 10.23 -29.45 -0.03
CA ALA A 364 10.01 -28.15 0.62
C ALA A 364 10.24 -27.01 -0.38
N TYR A 365 9.43 -25.95 -0.29
CA TYR A 365 9.64 -24.71 -1.03
C TYR A 365 10.91 -24.01 -0.53
N MET A 366 11.81 -23.69 -1.46
CA MET A 366 13.06 -22.95 -1.19
C MET A 366 12.92 -21.44 -1.33
N GLY A 367 11.93 -20.99 -2.11
CA GLY A 367 11.77 -19.59 -2.50
C GLY A 367 11.66 -19.42 -4.01
N CYS A 368 11.59 -18.16 -4.44
CA CYS A 368 11.57 -17.77 -5.84
C CYS A 368 12.99 -17.46 -6.32
N GLY A 369 13.47 -18.15 -7.35
CA GLY A 369 14.79 -17.95 -7.98
C GLY A 369 14.70 -17.15 -9.29
N PHE A 370 15.85 -16.69 -9.79
CA PHE A 370 15.93 -15.84 -11.00
C PHE A 370 16.28 -16.65 -12.24
N ASP A 371 15.35 -16.76 -13.20
CA ASP A 371 15.55 -17.48 -14.46
C ASP A 371 15.61 -16.54 -15.67
N THR A 372 16.51 -15.57 -15.59
CA THR A 372 16.62 -14.41 -16.51
C THR A 372 16.55 -14.80 -18.00
N PRO A 373 15.60 -14.27 -18.78
CA PRO A 373 15.50 -14.51 -20.22
C PRO A 373 16.81 -14.20 -20.96
N GLY A 374 17.14 -15.03 -21.95
CA GLY A 374 18.38 -14.90 -22.73
C GLY A 374 19.65 -15.40 -22.03
N GLN A 375 19.56 -15.90 -20.79
CA GLN A 375 20.65 -16.56 -20.07
C GLN A 375 20.42 -18.08 -19.96
N PRO A 376 21.45 -18.88 -19.61
CA PRO A 376 21.25 -20.30 -19.31
C PRO A 376 20.30 -20.50 -18.13
N ARG A 377 19.38 -21.47 -18.27
CA ARG A 377 18.36 -21.83 -17.28
C ARG A 377 18.95 -22.16 -15.91
N THR A 378 18.17 -21.92 -14.86
CA THR A 378 18.47 -22.17 -13.44
C THR A 378 18.59 -23.66 -13.14
N LEU A 379 17.75 -24.46 -13.79
CA LEU A 379 17.72 -25.92 -13.75
C LEU A 379 17.87 -26.40 -15.22
N GLN A 380 18.79 -27.32 -15.49
CA GLN A 380 19.20 -27.69 -16.86
C GLN A 380 19.14 -29.19 -17.15
N GLY A 381 18.75 -30.02 -16.17
CA GLY A 381 18.74 -31.47 -16.31
C GLY A 381 17.63 -32.02 -17.21
N ASP A 382 16.39 -31.57 -17.01
CA ASP A 382 15.20 -32.06 -17.74
C ASP A 382 14.04 -31.05 -17.62
N SER A 383 13.02 -31.15 -18.46
CA SER A 383 11.86 -30.24 -18.45
C SER A 383 10.56 -30.88 -18.96
N LEU A 384 9.44 -30.29 -18.58
CA LEU A 384 8.08 -30.63 -19.03
C LEU A 384 7.28 -29.34 -19.17
N GLN A 385 6.41 -29.25 -20.19
CA GLN A 385 5.42 -28.18 -20.29
C GLN A 385 4.00 -28.78 -20.35
N ASP A 386 3.07 -28.14 -19.66
CA ASP A 386 1.64 -28.38 -19.80
C ASP A 386 0.86 -27.05 -19.78
N ILE A 387 0.21 -26.75 -20.90
CA ILE A 387 -0.49 -25.49 -21.15
C ILE A 387 -1.79 -25.38 -20.33
N THR A 388 -2.40 -26.50 -19.91
CA THR A 388 -3.73 -26.53 -19.25
C THR A 388 -3.80 -27.35 -17.97
N GLY A 389 -2.76 -28.12 -17.65
CA GLY A 389 -2.74 -29.09 -16.56
C GLY A 389 -1.45 -29.13 -15.75
N MET A 390 -0.67 -28.05 -15.69
CA MET A 390 0.51 -27.95 -14.83
C MET A 390 0.08 -27.68 -13.37
N THR A 391 0.70 -28.39 -12.42
CA THR A 391 0.55 -28.18 -10.97
C THR A 391 1.90 -28.41 -10.29
N ILE A 392 2.04 -27.90 -9.06
CA ILE A 392 3.23 -28.11 -8.21
C ILE A 392 3.50 -29.60 -8.00
N GLU A 393 2.45 -30.39 -7.72
CA GLU A 393 2.55 -31.84 -7.56
C GLU A 393 3.04 -32.52 -8.84
N LYS A 394 2.51 -32.13 -10.00
CA LYS A 394 2.84 -32.73 -11.29
C LYS A 394 4.30 -32.49 -11.68
N CYS A 395 4.81 -31.27 -11.45
CA CYS A 395 6.22 -30.99 -11.71
C CYS A 395 7.14 -31.76 -10.76
N ILE A 396 6.80 -31.81 -9.47
CA ILE A 396 7.58 -32.56 -8.48
C ILE A 396 7.57 -34.07 -8.77
N ASP A 397 6.43 -34.64 -9.14
CA ASP A 397 6.33 -36.04 -9.57
C ASP A 397 7.16 -36.31 -10.82
N TYR A 398 7.13 -35.42 -11.82
CA TYR A 398 7.96 -35.54 -13.02
C TYR A 398 9.46 -35.54 -12.67
N CYS A 399 9.95 -34.52 -11.98
CA CYS A 399 11.36 -34.42 -11.62
C CYS A 399 11.82 -35.59 -10.73
N ASN A 400 11.01 -35.98 -9.74
CA ASN A 400 11.31 -37.12 -8.87
C ASN A 400 11.32 -38.46 -9.63
N SER A 401 10.45 -38.65 -10.64
CA SER A 401 10.44 -39.85 -11.50
C SER A 401 11.69 -39.96 -12.39
N LYS A 402 12.28 -38.81 -12.76
CA LYS A 402 13.55 -38.72 -13.50
C LYS A 402 14.80 -38.75 -12.61
N GLY A 403 14.65 -38.89 -11.28
CA GLY A 403 15.76 -38.96 -10.34
C GLY A 403 16.35 -37.60 -9.93
N PHE A 404 15.65 -36.50 -10.18
CA PHE A 404 16.06 -35.15 -9.75
C PHE A 404 15.55 -34.82 -8.34
N SER A 405 16.33 -34.00 -7.63
CA SER A 405 16.04 -33.57 -6.25
C SER A 405 15.59 -32.11 -6.16
N ILE A 406 15.62 -31.36 -7.26
CA ILE A 406 15.07 -30.00 -7.37
C ILE A 406 14.07 -29.99 -8.52
N ALA A 407 12.91 -29.39 -8.27
CA ALA A 407 11.87 -29.06 -9.24
C ALA A 407 11.64 -27.55 -9.22
N GLY A 408 11.49 -26.93 -10.38
CA GLY A 408 11.23 -25.50 -10.54
C GLY A 408 10.06 -25.27 -11.48
N LEU A 409 9.10 -24.44 -11.09
CA LEU A 409 7.94 -24.09 -11.91
C LEU A 409 8.04 -22.65 -12.42
N GLU A 410 7.72 -22.44 -13.69
CA GLU A 410 7.79 -21.14 -14.37
C GLU A 410 6.58 -20.90 -15.28
N TYR A 411 6.22 -19.63 -15.47
CA TYR A 411 5.32 -19.15 -16.54
C TYR A 411 3.99 -19.94 -16.64
N SER A 412 3.36 -20.20 -15.48
CA SER A 412 2.12 -20.99 -15.29
C SER A 412 2.14 -22.45 -15.75
N THR A 413 3.04 -22.83 -16.66
CA THR A 413 2.90 -23.99 -17.55
C THR A 413 4.16 -24.84 -17.63
N GLN A 414 5.31 -24.33 -17.20
CA GLN A 414 6.62 -24.94 -17.40
C GLN A 414 7.14 -25.54 -16.09
N CYS A 415 7.85 -26.65 -16.23
CA CYS A 415 8.51 -27.40 -15.16
C CYS A 415 9.94 -27.72 -15.60
N PHE A 416 10.90 -27.49 -14.70
CA PHE A 416 12.32 -27.76 -14.90
C PHE A 416 12.87 -28.58 -13.73
N CYS A 417 13.85 -29.44 -14.02
CA CYS A 417 14.38 -30.41 -13.07
C CYS A 417 15.92 -30.39 -13.05
N ASP A 418 16.50 -30.49 -11.86
CA ASP A 418 17.96 -30.68 -11.69
C ASP A 418 18.30 -31.30 -10.32
N ASN A 419 19.57 -31.60 -10.09
CA ASN A 419 20.13 -31.91 -8.77
C ASN A 419 20.97 -30.74 -8.20
N LYS A 420 21.19 -29.68 -8.98
CA LYS A 420 21.85 -28.43 -8.58
C LYS A 420 21.19 -27.23 -9.27
N MET A 421 21.29 -26.04 -8.69
CA MET A 421 20.99 -24.80 -9.43
C MET A 421 22.26 -24.30 -10.11
N LEU A 422 22.09 -23.53 -11.19
CA LEU A 422 23.17 -22.72 -11.76
C LEU A 422 23.65 -21.70 -10.70
N ALA A 423 24.97 -21.49 -10.62
CA ALA A 423 25.56 -20.64 -9.59
C ALA A 423 25.02 -19.20 -9.65
N GLY A 424 24.62 -18.65 -8.49
CA GLY A 424 24.05 -17.31 -8.39
C GLY A 424 22.56 -17.23 -8.77
N ARG A 425 21.87 -18.36 -8.94
CA ARG A 425 20.41 -18.41 -9.18
C ARG A 425 19.56 -18.79 -7.95
N ASP A 426 20.20 -19.10 -6.83
CA ASP A 426 19.55 -19.42 -5.56
C ASP A 426 18.59 -18.28 -5.10
N PRO A 427 17.43 -18.61 -4.50
CA PRO A 427 16.55 -17.61 -3.90
C PRO A 427 17.27 -16.75 -2.85
N VAL A 428 17.06 -15.43 -2.88
CA VAL A 428 17.68 -14.50 -1.93
C VAL A 428 17.11 -14.75 -0.52
N PRO A 429 17.94 -15.05 0.50
CA PRO A 429 17.46 -15.39 1.83
C PRO A 429 16.58 -14.30 2.46
N GLY A 430 15.39 -14.68 2.93
CA GLY A 430 14.43 -13.77 3.54
C GLY A 430 13.63 -12.90 2.56
N LEU A 431 13.91 -12.97 1.26
CA LEU A 431 13.18 -12.26 0.21
C LEU A 431 12.09 -13.17 -0.38
N MET A 432 10.84 -12.71 -0.42
CA MET A 432 9.73 -13.53 -0.92
C MET A 432 9.80 -13.76 -2.43
N GLY A 433 10.34 -12.78 -3.17
CA GLY A 433 10.53 -12.83 -4.62
C GLY A 433 9.27 -12.48 -5.42
N GLY A 434 9.42 -12.44 -6.73
CA GLY A 434 8.36 -12.00 -7.66
C GLY A 434 7.53 -13.12 -8.29
N CYS A 435 7.58 -14.35 -7.76
CA CYS A 435 6.80 -15.48 -8.29
C CYS A 435 5.31 -15.29 -7.96
N THR A 436 4.50 -14.90 -8.95
CA THR A 436 3.07 -14.58 -8.75
C THR A 436 2.10 -15.22 -9.75
N MET A 437 2.57 -15.85 -10.82
CA MET A 437 1.69 -16.47 -11.82
C MET A 437 1.00 -17.74 -11.28
N PRO A 438 -0.34 -17.84 -11.38
CA PRO A 438 -1.05 -19.07 -11.03
C PRO A 438 -0.70 -20.25 -11.94
N CYS A 439 -0.80 -21.48 -11.44
CA CYS A 439 -0.57 -22.70 -12.23
C CYS A 439 -1.72 -22.98 -13.20
N SER A 440 -1.41 -23.43 -14.43
CA SER A 440 -2.40 -23.64 -15.50
C SER A 440 -3.47 -24.67 -15.17
N GLY A 441 -3.13 -25.70 -14.37
CA GLY A 441 -4.05 -26.73 -13.89
C GLY A 441 -4.64 -26.47 -12.50
N ASN A 442 -4.23 -25.40 -11.79
CA ASN A 442 -4.74 -25.06 -10.46
C ASN A 442 -4.46 -23.58 -10.11
N ASP A 443 -5.49 -22.74 -10.21
CA ASP A 443 -5.42 -21.28 -9.97
C ASP A 443 -5.06 -20.88 -8.52
N LYS A 444 -5.09 -21.83 -7.58
CA LYS A 444 -4.71 -21.65 -6.16
C LYS A 444 -3.26 -22.00 -5.86
N GLN A 445 -2.49 -22.38 -6.88
CA GLN A 445 -1.07 -22.69 -6.80
C GLN A 445 -0.26 -21.66 -7.59
N ILE A 446 0.96 -21.37 -7.16
CA ILE A 446 1.88 -20.45 -7.84
C ILE A 446 2.93 -21.26 -8.62
N CYS A 447 3.11 -20.93 -9.89
CA CYS A 447 3.99 -21.58 -10.86
C CYS A 447 4.98 -20.56 -11.45
N GLY A 448 5.79 -19.95 -10.58
CA GLY A 448 6.82 -18.97 -10.96
C GLY A 448 6.26 -17.63 -11.43
N ASP A 449 7.00 -16.99 -12.33
CA ASP A 449 6.60 -15.82 -13.11
C ASP A 449 7.38 -15.77 -14.44
N ALA A 450 7.26 -14.70 -15.23
CA ALA A 450 8.13 -14.51 -16.40
C ALA A 450 9.60 -14.31 -15.99
N GLY A 451 10.46 -15.31 -16.24
CA GLY A 451 11.88 -15.26 -15.86
C GLY A 451 12.13 -15.47 -14.36
N LEU A 452 11.16 -16.03 -13.62
CA LEU A 452 11.25 -16.30 -12.18
C LEU A 452 10.70 -17.70 -11.87
N VAL A 453 11.47 -18.49 -11.11
CA VAL A 453 11.20 -19.91 -10.90
C VAL A 453 10.82 -20.22 -9.45
N SER A 454 9.63 -20.80 -9.23
CA SER A 454 9.18 -21.29 -7.93
C SER A 454 9.90 -22.61 -7.61
N LEU A 455 10.87 -22.59 -6.70
CA LEU A 455 11.79 -23.71 -6.47
C LEU A 455 11.36 -24.59 -5.29
N TYR A 456 11.33 -25.90 -5.54
CA TYR A 456 11.03 -26.96 -4.58
C TYR A 456 12.17 -27.97 -4.54
N LYS A 457 12.60 -28.37 -3.34
CA LYS A 457 13.70 -29.32 -3.15
C LYS A 457 13.32 -30.49 -2.25
N LYS A 458 13.74 -31.68 -2.67
CA LYS A 458 13.55 -32.96 -1.98
C LYS A 458 14.22 -32.94 -0.62
N CYS A 459 13.43 -33.22 0.42
CA CYS A 459 13.89 -33.27 1.79
C CYS A 459 14.67 -34.58 2.03
N PRO A 460 15.87 -34.55 2.64
CA PRO A 460 16.63 -35.77 2.93
C PRO A 460 15.88 -36.74 3.85
N ASN A 461 15.22 -36.19 4.88
CA ASN A 461 14.34 -36.90 5.81
C ASN A 461 13.00 -36.16 5.88
N SER A 462 11.88 -36.87 5.79
CA SER A 462 10.52 -36.30 5.89
C SER A 462 10.26 -35.59 7.24
N ASN A 463 10.84 -36.11 8.33
CA ASN A 463 10.68 -35.58 9.70
C ASN A 463 11.26 -34.16 9.92
N ASN A 464 12.03 -33.61 8.96
CA ASN A 464 12.54 -32.23 9.02
C ASN A 464 12.36 -31.51 7.67
N CYS A 465 11.22 -31.73 7.02
CA CYS A 465 10.88 -31.13 5.74
C CYS A 465 10.09 -29.83 5.98
N THR A 466 10.73 -28.68 5.80
CA THR A 466 10.16 -27.35 6.14
C THR A 466 10.32 -26.36 5.00
N ASN A 467 9.22 -25.77 4.54
CA ASN A 467 9.23 -24.66 3.58
C ASN A 467 9.91 -23.41 4.19
N ILE A 468 10.58 -22.60 3.35
CA ILE A 468 11.10 -21.30 3.77
C ILE A 468 9.99 -20.43 4.38
N GLN A 469 10.35 -19.69 5.44
CA GLN A 469 9.46 -18.77 6.15
C GLN A 469 9.96 -17.34 5.96
N TYR A 470 9.04 -16.41 5.73
CA TYR A 470 9.35 -14.98 5.58
C TYR A 470 8.87 -14.20 6.81
N PRO A 471 9.57 -13.13 7.22
CA PRO A 471 9.11 -12.27 8.29
C PRO A 471 7.80 -11.58 7.89
N VAL A 472 6.82 -11.60 8.78
CA VAL A 472 5.52 -10.95 8.60
C VAL A 472 5.11 -10.23 9.88
N ASN A 473 4.68 -8.98 9.76
CA ASN A 473 4.17 -8.21 10.89
C ASN A 473 2.78 -8.71 11.29
N THR A 474 2.75 -9.57 12.31
CA THR A 474 1.51 -10.11 12.91
C THR A 474 0.93 -9.18 13.99
N GLY A 475 1.37 -7.92 14.01
CA GLY A 475 1.06 -6.94 15.05
C GLY A 475 1.71 -7.25 16.41
N PRO A 476 1.51 -6.40 17.42
CA PRO A 476 1.83 -6.75 18.79
C PRO A 476 0.93 -7.92 19.21
N LYS A 477 1.53 -9.07 19.51
CA LYS A 477 0.82 -10.27 20.00
C LYS A 477 0.04 -9.92 21.29
N LYS A 478 -1.26 -9.66 21.15
CA LYS A 478 -2.17 -9.40 22.30
C LYS A 478 -1.92 -10.46 23.36
N ARG A 479 -1.77 -10.04 24.62
CA ARG A 479 -1.54 -11.01 25.71
C ARG A 479 -2.79 -11.88 25.81
N LYS A 480 -2.63 -13.18 26.11
CA LYS A 480 -3.78 -14.11 26.28
C LYS A 480 -4.83 -13.65 27.31
N SER A 481 -4.47 -12.70 28.18
CA SER A 481 -5.37 -11.96 29.07
C SER A 481 -6.29 -10.97 28.36
N GLU A 482 -5.79 -10.26 27.34
CA GLU A 482 -6.52 -9.28 26.54
C GLU A 482 -7.42 -9.97 25.53
N GLU A 483 -6.95 -11.03 24.86
CA GLU A 483 -7.81 -11.91 24.06
C GLU A 483 -8.97 -12.48 24.90
N ARG A 484 -8.70 -12.87 26.16
CA ARG A 484 -9.74 -13.31 27.11
C ARG A 484 -10.66 -12.19 27.57
N ARG A 485 -10.20 -10.93 27.58
CA ARG A 485 -11.00 -9.75 27.93
C ARG A 485 -11.94 -9.38 26.78
N GLU A 486 -11.46 -9.38 25.55
CA GLU A 486 -12.27 -9.17 24.34
C GLU A 486 -13.27 -10.31 24.12
N ARG A 487 -12.86 -11.59 24.30
CA ARG A 487 -13.78 -12.76 24.29
C ARG A 487 -14.74 -12.82 25.48
N ARG A 488 -14.59 -11.95 26.49
CA ARG A 488 -15.60 -11.67 27.51
C ARG A 488 -16.50 -10.54 27.03
N GLN A 489 -15.96 -9.34 26.79
CA GLN A 489 -16.74 -8.18 26.36
C GLN A 489 -17.64 -8.45 25.14
N LYS A 490 -17.19 -9.22 24.13
CA LYS A 490 -18.03 -9.63 23.00
C LYS A 490 -19.17 -10.57 23.39
N ARG A 491 -18.93 -11.49 24.33
CA ARG A 491 -19.95 -12.42 24.87
C ARG A 491 -20.93 -11.71 25.80
N ASP A 492 -20.43 -10.77 26.59
CA ASP A 492 -21.23 -9.94 27.49
C ASP A 492 -22.12 -8.99 26.66
N SER A 493 -21.65 -8.54 25.49
CA SER A 493 -22.44 -7.79 24.49
C SER A 493 -23.48 -8.62 23.74
N GLU A 494 -23.39 -9.95 23.74
CA GLU A 494 -24.42 -10.86 23.18
C GLU A 494 -25.50 -11.21 24.22
N TYR A 495 -25.31 -10.86 25.50
CA TYR A 495 -26.21 -11.17 26.61
C TYR A 495 -27.03 -9.95 27.08
N VAL A 496 -27.83 -9.39 26.17
CA VAL A 496 -28.91 -8.46 26.53
C VAL A 496 -30.09 -9.26 27.07
N CYS A 497 -30.24 -9.30 28.41
CA CYS A 497 -31.44 -9.87 29.04
C CYS A 497 -32.70 -9.07 28.63
N PRO A 498 -33.77 -9.71 28.15
CA PRO A 498 -35.00 -9.01 27.81
C PRO A 498 -35.67 -8.45 29.08
N SER A 499 -35.93 -7.15 29.10
CA SER A 499 -36.69 -6.48 30.15
C SER A 499 -38.09 -7.10 30.27
N LYS A 500 -38.44 -7.57 31.47
CA LYS A 500 -39.76 -8.18 31.72
C LYS A 500 -40.87 -7.15 31.49
N SER A 501 -41.85 -7.52 30.66
CA SER A 501 -43.14 -6.86 30.64
C SER A 501 -43.87 -7.07 31.98
N VAL A 502 -44.50 -6.00 32.48
CA VAL A 502 -45.35 -6.06 33.68
C VAL A 502 -46.79 -5.87 33.23
N LEU A 503 -47.57 -6.95 33.24
CA LEU A 503 -49.03 -6.90 33.17
C LEU A 503 -49.60 -6.70 34.57
N ALA A 504 -50.73 -5.99 34.67
CA ALA A 504 -51.30 -5.55 35.93
C ALA A 504 -52.47 -6.43 36.41
N SER A 505 -52.69 -6.47 37.73
CA SER A 505 -54.04 -6.59 38.34
C SER A 505 -54.00 -6.31 39.86
N SER A 506 -55.08 -5.71 40.40
CA SER A 506 -55.72 -5.90 41.74
C SER A 506 -54.87 -6.11 43.02
N SER A 507 -55.19 -5.54 44.19
CA SER A 507 -56.29 -4.64 44.60
C SER A 507 -56.18 -4.24 46.10
N HIS A 508 -56.95 -3.23 46.51
CA HIS A 508 -57.35 -2.90 47.90
C HIS A 508 -56.28 -2.48 48.94
N THR A 509 -56.28 -1.18 49.29
CA THR A 509 -56.68 -0.75 50.65
C THR A 509 -57.24 0.68 50.62
N SER A 510 -57.90 1.12 51.68
CA SER A 510 -58.65 2.38 51.78
C SER A 510 -58.01 3.37 52.76
N VAL A 511 -58.22 4.67 52.53
CA VAL A 511 -58.69 5.70 53.49
C VAL A 511 -58.77 7.08 52.78
N SER A 512 -59.61 7.97 53.27
CA SER A 512 -59.87 9.35 52.77
C SER A 512 -60.15 10.26 54.00
N PRO A 513 -60.50 11.56 53.91
CA PRO A 513 -60.58 12.47 52.74
C PRO A 513 -59.94 13.87 52.99
N SER A 514 -59.94 14.76 51.97
CA SER A 514 -60.46 16.16 52.05
C SER A 514 -60.07 17.02 50.82
N GLY A 515 -60.95 17.96 50.42
CA GLY A 515 -60.72 19.02 49.41
C GLY A 515 -60.75 18.57 47.93
N SER A 516 -61.72 18.84 47.03
CA SER A 516 -62.82 19.82 46.83
C SER A 516 -62.50 20.98 45.85
N GLY A 517 -63.18 21.01 44.69
CA GLY A 517 -62.99 21.98 43.59
C GLY A 517 -62.60 21.24 42.29
N SER A 518 -63.47 20.92 41.31
CA SER A 518 -64.54 21.68 40.62
C SER A 518 -63.98 22.76 39.66
N GLY A 519 -64.08 22.63 38.33
CA GLY A 519 -64.57 21.49 37.55
C GLY A 519 -64.59 21.70 36.02
N SER A 520 -64.94 20.62 35.29
CA SER A 520 -65.64 20.57 33.98
C SER A 520 -65.29 21.56 32.84
N GLY A 521 -64.76 21.06 31.73
CA GLY A 521 -64.75 21.75 30.43
C GLY A 521 -63.98 21.01 29.32
N SER A 522 -64.65 20.62 28.23
CA SER A 522 -64.08 19.97 27.04
C SER A 522 -65.01 20.21 25.83
N PRO A 523 -64.63 19.84 24.59
CA PRO A 523 -63.39 20.11 23.83
C PRO A 523 -63.51 21.47 23.07
N VAL A 524 -63.01 21.84 21.87
CA VAL A 524 -62.80 21.19 20.54
C VAL A 524 -61.82 22.03 19.67
N SER A 525 -61.06 21.33 18.81
CA SER A 525 -60.32 21.66 17.57
C SER A 525 -60.07 23.10 17.05
N SER A 526 -58.96 23.20 16.28
CA SER A 526 -58.68 24.11 15.14
C SER A 526 -58.37 25.58 15.44
N SER A 527 -57.72 26.40 14.59
CA SER A 527 -56.73 26.24 13.48
C SER A 527 -56.37 27.66 12.99
N PHE A 528 -55.56 27.79 11.92
CA PHE A 528 -55.20 29.03 11.19
C PHE A 528 -54.18 29.95 11.90
N SER A 529 -53.01 30.34 11.38
CA SER A 529 -52.35 30.34 10.04
C SER A 529 -52.51 31.59 9.16
N SER A 530 -51.37 32.17 8.78
CA SER A 530 -51.18 33.07 7.61
C SER A 530 -49.69 33.06 7.24
N PHE A 531 -49.12 32.63 6.10
CA PHE A 531 -49.46 32.50 4.65
C PHE A 531 -49.02 33.64 3.72
N SER A 532 -48.58 33.23 2.50
CA SER A 532 -48.30 33.97 1.23
C SER A 532 -46.81 33.83 0.79
N SER A 533 -46.40 33.29 -0.38
CA SER A 533 -47.06 32.89 -1.66
C SER A 533 -47.54 34.09 -2.52
N SER A 534 -47.45 34.22 -3.86
CA SER A 534 -47.21 33.34 -5.05
C SER A 534 -46.59 34.24 -6.19
N SER A 535 -45.93 33.86 -7.31
CA SER A 535 -46.06 32.91 -8.46
C SER A 535 -46.69 33.47 -9.78
N ALA A 536 -45.88 33.51 -10.87
CA ALA A 536 -46.16 33.38 -12.35
C ALA A 536 -47.13 34.32 -13.15
N PHE A 537 -46.79 34.66 -14.43
CA PHE A 537 -47.41 34.15 -15.70
C PHE A 537 -47.11 34.87 -17.06
N LEU A 538 -46.82 34.05 -18.10
CA LEU A 538 -47.13 34.07 -19.58
C LEU A 538 -46.85 35.21 -20.62
N SER A 539 -46.38 34.77 -21.82
CA SER A 539 -46.69 35.25 -23.21
C SER A 539 -46.04 36.53 -23.81
N THR A 540 -45.91 36.79 -25.15
CA THR A 540 -45.79 36.02 -26.44
C THR A 540 -45.52 37.00 -27.63
N HIS A 541 -44.69 36.66 -28.65
CA HIS A 541 -44.81 37.06 -30.11
C HIS A 541 -43.76 36.35 -31.03
N SER A 542 -43.78 36.57 -32.36
CA SER A 542 -43.02 35.86 -33.44
C SER A 542 -42.78 36.81 -34.66
N PRO A 543 -42.14 36.47 -35.82
CA PRO A 543 -41.69 35.18 -36.41
C PRO A 543 -40.17 35.19 -36.81
N ALA A 544 -39.55 34.45 -37.76
CA ALA A 544 -39.96 33.55 -38.86
C ALA A 544 -38.84 32.54 -39.30
N SER A 545 -39.14 31.71 -40.34
CA SER A 545 -38.30 31.03 -41.37
C SER A 545 -36.78 30.80 -41.19
N SER A 546 -36.15 29.69 -41.59
CA SER A 546 -36.54 28.35 -42.11
C SER A 546 -35.21 27.52 -42.26
N THR A 547 -35.04 26.29 -42.79
CA THR A 547 -35.86 25.33 -43.59
C THR A 547 -35.35 23.88 -43.31
N SER A 548 -35.76 22.87 -44.10
CA SER A 548 -35.09 21.54 -44.21
C SER A 548 -34.83 21.21 -45.69
N PRO A 549 -34.06 20.16 -46.03
CA PRO A 549 -34.72 18.87 -46.33
C PRO A 549 -33.94 17.61 -45.89
N LYS A 550 -34.62 16.45 -46.00
CA LYS A 550 -34.02 15.09 -45.93
C LYS A 550 -33.62 14.60 -47.33
N SER A 551 -32.63 13.72 -47.42
CA SER A 551 -32.59 12.67 -48.45
C SER A 551 -31.73 11.48 -48.03
N THR A 552 -32.31 10.28 -48.16
CA THR A 552 -31.57 9.03 -48.42
C THR A 552 -31.73 8.69 -49.90
N PRO A 553 -30.82 7.88 -50.45
CA PRO A 553 -31.26 6.60 -51.01
C PRO A 553 -30.40 5.42 -50.50
N ALA A 554 -30.55 4.25 -51.10
CA ALA A 554 -30.02 2.98 -50.58
C ALA A 554 -29.46 2.07 -51.70
N VAL A 555 -29.01 0.88 -51.29
CA VAL A 555 -28.68 -0.30 -52.12
C VAL A 555 -27.37 -0.25 -52.91
N SER A 556 -26.41 -1.06 -52.47
CA SER A 556 -25.82 -2.10 -53.32
C SER A 556 -25.37 -3.28 -52.45
N ASN A 557 -25.32 -4.49 -53.03
CA ASN A 557 -25.08 -5.73 -52.31
C ASN A 557 -24.11 -6.60 -53.11
N LEU A 558 -22.92 -6.86 -52.57
CA LEU A 558 -21.86 -7.76 -53.06
C LEU A 558 -20.80 -7.85 -51.93
N GLY A 559 -20.27 -9.00 -51.51
CA GLY A 559 -20.55 -10.36 -51.97
C GLY A 559 -19.27 -11.10 -52.35
N ASN A 560 -18.47 -11.50 -51.36
CA ASN A 560 -17.70 -12.76 -51.43
C ASN A 560 -17.14 -13.18 -50.07
N SER A 561 -16.96 -14.49 -49.93
CA SER A 561 -16.21 -15.15 -48.84
C SER A 561 -14.87 -15.62 -49.38
N MET A 562 -13.83 -15.70 -48.54
CA MET A 562 -12.96 -16.89 -48.42
C MET A 562 -11.92 -16.73 -47.30
N LEU A 563 -11.36 -17.86 -46.86
CA LEU A 563 -10.44 -18.00 -45.73
C LEU A 563 -9.04 -17.43 -46.00
N SER A 564 -8.34 -17.03 -44.93
CA SER A 564 -6.97 -17.51 -44.64
C SER A 564 -6.56 -17.25 -43.18
N ALA A 565 -5.64 -18.07 -42.67
CA ALA A 565 -5.14 -18.06 -41.28
C ALA A 565 -3.80 -17.26 -41.16
N PRO A 566 -3.24 -17.02 -39.97
CA PRO A 566 -2.32 -15.91 -39.73
C PRO A 566 -0.85 -16.19 -40.08
N THR A 567 -0.10 -15.12 -40.36
CA THR A 567 1.36 -15.11 -40.50
C THR A 567 2.01 -14.36 -39.33
N ASN A 568 2.91 -15.03 -38.59
CA ASN A 568 3.74 -14.41 -37.56
C ASN A 568 4.67 -13.34 -38.15
N HIS A 569 4.89 -12.24 -37.43
CA HIS A 569 6.01 -11.34 -37.67
C HIS A 569 6.70 -10.93 -36.35
N SER A 570 7.87 -11.52 -36.12
CA SER A 570 8.87 -10.97 -35.21
C SER A 570 9.77 -9.98 -35.97
N PRO A 571 10.18 -8.85 -35.38
CA PRO A 571 11.36 -8.12 -35.83
C PRO A 571 12.63 -8.65 -35.15
N ALA A 572 13.73 -8.74 -35.89
CA ALA A 572 15.03 -9.20 -35.40
C ALA A 572 16.00 -8.03 -35.15
N SER A 573 17.07 -8.30 -34.40
CA SER A 573 18.11 -7.35 -33.98
C SER A 573 19.08 -6.92 -35.09
N THR A 574 19.68 -5.74 -34.94
CA THR A 574 20.90 -5.33 -35.68
C THR A 574 22.00 -4.80 -34.76
N GLN A 575 23.21 -5.37 -34.95
CA GLN A 575 24.60 -4.96 -34.63
C GLN A 575 24.84 -3.65 -33.85
N ALA A 576 25.68 -3.56 -32.81
CA ALA A 576 27.01 -4.14 -32.47
C ALA A 576 28.24 -3.34 -32.97
N SER A 577 29.22 -3.13 -32.07
CA SER A 577 30.54 -2.51 -32.31
C SER A 577 31.55 -3.05 -31.28
N SER A 578 32.86 -3.01 -31.59
CA SER A 578 33.86 -3.97 -31.04
C SER A 578 35.13 -3.34 -30.44
N VAL A 579 35.68 -3.95 -29.37
CA VAL A 579 37.09 -3.82 -28.91
C VAL A 579 37.60 -5.16 -28.31
N SER A 580 38.91 -5.43 -28.38
CA SER A 580 39.65 -6.54 -27.74
C SER A 580 41.10 -6.08 -27.44
N THR A 581 42.00 -6.75 -26.72
CA THR A 581 42.15 -8.13 -26.15
C THR A 581 42.56 -8.01 -24.65
N ALA A 582 43.22 -8.92 -23.87
CA ALA A 582 43.83 -10.26 -24.01
C ALA A 582 44.04 -10.88 -22.60
N ASP A 583 44.32 -12.20 -22.51
CA ASP A 583 44.81 -12.90 -21.30
C ASP A 583 46.33 -12.73 -21.08
N PRO A 584 46.89 -13.17 -19.92
CA PRO A 584 47.52 -14.52 -19.92
C PRO A 584 47.53 -15.32 -18.58
N VAL A 585 47.27 -16.64 -18.71
CA VAL A 585 48.00 -17.82 -18.14
C VAL A 585 48.31 -17.93 -16.61
N GLY A 586 48.03 -19.13 -16.04
CA GLY A 586 48.34 -19.53 -14.64
C GLY A 586 49.78 -20.06 -14.39
N PRO A 587 50.05 -20.81 -13.29
CA PRO A 587 49.68 -22.25 -13.23
C PRO A 587 49.38 -22.84 -11.82
N SER A 588 49.21 -24.18 -11.75
CA SER A 588 48.69 -24.99 -10.63
C SER A 588 49.69 -25.45 -9.55
N VAL A 589 49.21 -25.70 -8.32
CA VAL A 589 49.78 -26.67 -7.34
C VAL A 589 48.68 -27.40 -6.53
N LYS A 590 48.95 -28.64 -6.10
CA LYS A 590 48.21 -29.55 -5.19
C LYS A 590 49.24 -30.50 -4.52
N PRO A 591 48.92 -31.33 -3.51
CA PRO A 591 47.96 -31.25 -2.41
C PRO A 591 48.63 -31.58 -1.03
N LEU A 592 47.86 -31.69 0.09
CA LEU A 592 48.17 -32.62 1.20
C LEU A 592 46.92 -32.88 2.10
N ALA A 593 47.00 -33.83 3.04
CA ALA A 593 45.85 -34.31 3.84
C ALA A 593 46.22 -34.87 5.24
N SER A 594 45.28 -34.80 6.18
CA SER A 594 45.16 -35.52 7.48
C SER A 594 43.79 -35.13 8.10
N THR A 595 42.90 -35.91 8.77
CA THR A 595 42.75 -37.25 9.37
C THR A 595 42.39 -37.14 10.87
N HIS A 596 41.24 -37.74 11.26
CA HIS A 596 40.70 -38.13 12.59
C HIS A 596 39.22 -37.68 12.74
N ALA A 597 38.20 -38.48 13.12
CA ALA A 597 38.04 -39.65 14.03
C ALA A 597 37.98 -39.27 15.53
N SER A 598 37.07 -39.77 16.40
CA SER A 598 35.90 -40.68 16.27
C SER A 598 35.02 -40.65 17.56
N SER A 599 33.96 -41.48 17.65
CA SER A 599 33.03 -41.74 18.80
C SER A 599 31.95 -40.65 19.08
N ALA A 600 30.67 -40.91 19.44
CA ALA A 600 29.88 -42.06 19.97
C ALA A 600 29.98 -42.29 21.51
N SER A 601 28.93 -42.67 22.28
CA SER A 601 27.53 -43.09 21.99
C SER A 601 26.56 -42.92 23.20
N THR A 602 25.25 -43.22 23.02
CA THR A 602 24.25 -43.73 24.04
C THR A 602 23.87 -42.86 25.27
N ALA A 603 22.67 -42.94 25.92
CA ALA A 603 21.36 -43.54 25.60
C ALA A 603 20.22 -43.00 26.54
N ASP A 604 18.96 -43.33 26.21
CA ASP A 604 17.67 -43.10 26.94
C ASP A 604 17.55 -43.88 28.30
N PRO A 605 16.54 -43.67 29.23
CA PRO A 605 15.09 -43.70 28.93
C PRO A 605 14.00 -43.02 29.85
N ALA A 606 12.80 -42.86 29.28
CA ALA A 606 11.42 -43.14 29.79
C ALA A 606 10.71 -42.45 31.01
N GLY A 607 9.65 -41.67 30.70
CA GLY A 607 8.28 -41.73 31.31
C GLY A 607 8.01 -41.16 32.73
N PRO A 608 6.73 -41.12 33.22
CA PRO A 608 5.44 -41.47 32.60
C PRO A 608 4.38 -40.32 32.64
N SER A 609 3.07 -40.64 32.62
CA SER A 609 1.93 -39.75 32.31
C SER A 609 0.96 -39.45 33.49
N GLY A 610 0.10 -38.43 33.35
CA GLY A 610 -1.02 -38.17 34.28
C GLY A 610 -2.09 -37.16 33.81
N LYS A 611 -3.37 -37.45 34.10
CA LYS A 611 -4.57 -36.59 33.92
C LYS A 611 -5.44 -36.68 35.19
N PRO A 612 -6.10 -35.60 35.63
CA PRO A 612 -7.53 -35.68 35.99
C PRO A 612 -8.31 -34.39 35.57
N PRO A 613 -9.54 -34.11 36.05
CA PRO A 613 -10.76 -34.60 35.41
C PRO A 613 -11.77 -33.49 35.02
N VAL A 614 -12.89 -33.90 34.40
CA VAL A 614 -14.04 -33.02 34.11
C VAL A 614 -14.93 -32.85 35.35
N GLY A 615 -15.44 -31.64 35.59
CA GLY A 615 -16.43 -31.36 36.64
C GLY A 615 -17.55 -30.44 36.13
N SER A 616 -18.79 -30.92 36.20
CA SER A 616 -20.00 -30.15 35.90
C SER A 616 -20.41 -29.28 37.10
N ASN A 617 -21.02 -28.12 36.85
CA ASN A 617 -21.77 -27.35 37.85
C ASN A 617 -22.62 -26.26 37.17
N LEU A 618 -23.96 -26.37 37.25
CA LEU A 618 -24.82 -25.18 37.15
C LEU A 618 -24.67 -24.41 38.47
N LYS A 619 -24.41 -23.09 38.43
CA LYS A 619 -24.58 -22.23 39.61
C LYS A 619 -25.30 -20.94 39.27
N SER A 620 -26.30 -20.66 40.10
CA SER A 620 -27.28 -19.57 40.00
C SER A 620 -26.62 -18.17 39.94
N CYS A 621 -27.23 -17.27 39.16
CA CYS A 621 -27.01 -15.84 39.26
C CYS A 621 -27.62 -15.30 40.56
N ASN A 622 -26.86 -15.36 41.65
CA ASN A 622 -27.21 -14.72 42.92
C ASN A 622 -25.94 -14.24 43.65
N LYS A 623 -25.56 -12.97 43.43
CA LYS A 623 -25.15 -12.12 44.55
C LYS A 623 -25.15 -10.62 44.29
N GLU A 624 -25.57 -9.94 45.36
CA GLU A 624 -25.64 -8.51 45.62
C GLU A 624 -24.40 -7.72 45.19
N THR A 625 -24.63 -6.51 44.66
CA THR A 625 -23.62 -5.46 44.57
C THR A 625 -23.12 -5.08 45.96
N LYS A 626 -21.81 -5.18 46.20
CA LYS A 626 -21.16 -4.57 47.38
C LYS A 626 -20.09 -3.59 46.91
N ALA A 627 -20.30 -2.30 47.17
CA ALA A 627 -19.29 -1.29 46.94
C ALA A 627 -18.15 -1.43 47.97
N SER A 628 -16.92 -1.19 47.54
CA SER A 628 -15.73 -1.21 48.42
C SER A 628 -14.82 -0.02 48.10
N SER A 629 -14.84 0.93 49.04
CA SER A 629 -13.96 2.10 49.21
C SER A 629 -12.51 1.95 48.74
N LEU A 630 -11.95 3.03 48.19
CA LEU A 630 -10.49 3.21 48.12
C LEU A 630 -9.90 3.52 49.51
N SER A 631 -8.64 3.14 49.72
CA SER A 631 -7.70 3.75 50.69
C SER A 631 -6.26 3.57 50.19
N PRO A 632 -5.31 4.50 50.45
CA PRO A 632 -4.02 4.55 49.75
C PRO A 632 -2.80 4.08 50.57
N ALA A 633 -1.87 3.37 49.91
CA ALA A 633 -0.48 3.09 50.32
C ALA A 633 0.22 2.31 49.16
N SER A 634 1.52 2.42 48.86
CA SER A 634 2.60 3.34 49.30
C SER A 634 3.80 3.28 48.33
N GLY A 635 4.66 4.32 48.36
CA GLY A 635 6.11 4.13 48.26
C GLY A 635 6.80 4.28 46.89
N ILE A 636 7.03 5.52 46.44
CA ILE A 636 8.01 5.82 45.37
C ILE A 636 9.41 5.97 46.00
N LYS A 637 10.41 5.24 45.49
CA LYS A 637 11.84 5.54 45.74
C LYS A 637 12.31 6.58 44.72
N VAL A 638 12.74 7.74 45.20
CA VAL A 638 13.48 8.72 44.39
C VAL A 638 14.97 8.43 44.51
N THR A 639 15.64 8.19 43.38
CA THR A 639 17.11 8.08 43.31
C THR A 639 17.66 9.36 42.67
N THR A 640 18.21 10.24 43.50
CA THR A 640 18.87 11.47 43.02
C THR A 640 20.19 11.12 42.33
N VAL A 641 20.33 11.47 41.05
CA VAL A 641 21.62 11.46 40.35
C VAL A 641 22.15 12.89 40.33
N ILE A 642 23.31 13.11 40.96
CA ILE A 642 23.99 14.41 40.99
C ILE A 642 24.88 14.50 39.74
N ALA A 643 24.57 15.42 38.84
CA ALA A 643 25.42 15.73 37.68
C ALA A 643 26.42 16.83 38.06
N THR A 644 27.70 16.46 38.18
CA THR A 644 28.79 17.44 38.36
C THR A 644 29.12 18.12 37.04
N THR A 645 29.10 19.45 37.03
CA THR A 645 29.51 20.27 35.88
C THR A 645 31.03 20.32 35.75
N THR A 646 31.56 20.00 34.56
CA THR A 646 32.97 20.22 34.21
C THR A 646 33.07 21.08 32.96
N SER A 647 33.54 22.31 33.12
CA SER A 647 33.77 23.24 32.00
C SER A 647 35.01 22.83 31.20
N PHE A 648 34.95 22.90 29.88
CA PHE A 648 36.12 22.82 29.01
C PHE A 648 36.32 24.16 28.27
N THR A 649 37.52 24.70 28.40
CA THR A 649 37.91 25.99 27.82
C THR A 649 38.48 25.79 26.41
N THR A 650 38.13 26.70 25.50
CA THR A 650 38.64 26.74 24.13
C THR A 650 40.15 26.97 24.09
N VAL A 651 40.86 26.25 23.22
CA VAL A 651 42.25 26.59 22.83
C VAL A 651 42.30 26.64 21.31
N THR A 652 42.59 27.83 20.76
CA THR A 652 42.90 28.03 19.35
C THR A 652 44.37 27.72 19.07
N ALA A 653 44.65 26.99 17.99
CA ALA A 653 45.99 26.89 17.41
C ALA A 653 45.88 27.00 15.89
N THR A 654 46.72 27.85 15.29
CA THR A 654 46.78 28.12 13.85
C THR A 654 48.03 27.50 13.24
N ALA A 655 47.87 26.71 12.19
CA ALA A 655 48.87 26.40 11.17
C ALA A 655 48.13 25.95 9.90
#